data_AF-A0A9D6CHA0-F1
#
_entry.id   AF-A0A9D6CHA0-F1
#
_cell.length_a   1.000
_cell.length_b   1.000
_cell.length_c   1.000
_cell.angle_alpha   90.00
_cell.angle_beta   90.00
_cell.angle_gamma   90.00
#
_symmetry.space_group_name_H-M   'P 1'
#
loop_
_entity.id
_entity.type
_entity.pdbx_description
1 polymer ?
#
loop_
_entity_poly.entity_id
_entity_poly.type
_entity_poly.pdbx_seq_one_letter_code
_entity_poly.pdbx_strand_id
1 'polypeptide(L)'
;MRNDARRSRRHGARNALAARGRGYSDPMRLFVPIILLVLALVAAVSLDRPLPPADLVIVDRSDVYTLDPQRMSYQHELRRARVIYETLVNIRAEDCEIVPGVAERWEVSDDGTTYTFHLRDDAKWSNGDPVVAEDFRRTWRRAILPDSAADYSALFFSIKGAKEFFDHRQRLLADFAAAKAAGGAPDAQELWRDTLAAFDEMVALRAPDPRTFVVELNAPLAYFLDLCAFPCFAPVHGPTVDAFVSIDPASGRMIQRHDWTKPGRIVTNGPYVPTVWRYKRDMRLELNPHYWNKGAVVARSIECRTIENPNTGVLSYESGAVDWLTDVGPEYKTEMLAERRAYLERFKAELDAGLALGGRVDDVVAALPEPGRGERRNVRGFNAFGTDFFSFNCRPALPGDRANPFHDARVRRAFALAVDKQTLVDRVTRLGERVASTLVPHDSIPGYPRVDGLGYDPERARAELKAAGWEDRNGDGIVEDANGVKFPTVDILYSTSSPRYQNLALAMRDMWKRELRVAAECRGKDSKLYKEDLKKGNFMIARGGWYGDYGDPTTWLDLQLSGNGNNDRGYSNPEFDRMLAEANAEKDPARRLELLAECERWLFTVEMPMLPLCNYVSVYGYDPVETAGMTDHPRLEQDLSTLGPRERRAEVAGGRGRAVQTPAAQDGLP
;
A
#
# COMPACT_ATOMS: atom_id res chain seq x y z
N MET A 1 66.82 -0.80 5.86
CA MET A 1 67.96 -0.05 6.47
C MET A 1 69.15 -0.26 5.55
N ARG A 2 69.97 0.71 5.15
CA ARG A 2 70.03 2.18 5.17
C ARG A 2 71.26 2.44 4.28
N ASN A 3 71.24 3.43 3.39
CA ASN A 3 72.42 4.16 2.89
C ASN A 3 71.92 5.18 1.86
N ASP A 4 71.97 6.48 2.17
CA ASP A 4 73.12 7.40 2.03
C ASP A 4 73.08 8.07 0.65
N ALA A 5 73.44 9.34 0.44
CA ALA A 5 73.82 10.43 1.32
C ALA A 5 73.72 11.72 0.50
N ARG A 6 73.58 12.84 1.21
CA ARG A 6 73.71 14.20 0.69
C ARG A 6 75.18 14.65 0.68
N ARG A 7 75.43 15.72 -0.10
CA ARG A 7 76.45 16.80 0.02
C ARG A 7 77.87 16.51 -0.53
N SER A 8 78.64 17.48 -1.05
CA SER A 8 78.41 18.83 -1.62
C SER A 8 79.77 19.47 -2.03
N ARG A 9 79.72 20.50 -2.92
CA ARG A 9 80.68 21.64 -3.12
C ARG A 9 81.94 21.34 -3.97
N ARG A 10 82.46 22.26 -4.81
CA ARG A 10 82.23 23.70 -5.05
C ARG A 10 82.93 24.16 -6.36
N HIS A 11 82.44 25.29 -6.91
CA HIS A 11 83.13 26.32 -7.70
C HIS A 11 83.34 26.12 -9.22
N GLY A 12 82.50 26.82 -9.99
CA GLY A 12 82.71 27.21 -11.38
C GLY A 12 81.89 28.48 -11.66
N ALA A 13 82.45 29.41 -12.42
CA ALA A 13 82.14 30.84 -12.39
C ALA A 13 81.27 31.37 -13.56
N ARG A 14 80.77 32.60 -13.34
CA ARG A 14 80.45 33.70 -14.29
C ARG A 14 79.06 33.82 -14.94
N ASN A 15 78.44 34.94 -14.55
CA ASN A 15 77.24 35.66 -15.02
C ASN A 15 77.12 35.89 -16.54
N ALA A 16 75.88 35.91 -17.06
CA ALA A 16 75.26 37.12 -17.67
C ALA A 16 73.74 36.93 -17.94
N LEU A 17 73.01 38.06 -17.90
CA LEU A 17 71.61 38.34 -18.29
C LEU A 17 70.44 38.03 -17.34
N ALA A 18 70.23 38.98 -16.42
CA ALA A 18 69.06 39.88 -16.31
C ALA A 18 67.62 39.36 -16.56
N ALA A 19 66.80 39.63 -15.54
CA ALA A 19 65.38 39.32 -15.39
C ALA A 19 64.41 40.25 -16.16
N ARG A 20 63.27 39.71 -16.61
CA ARG A 20 61.89 40.01 -16.14
C ARG A 20 60.85 39.66 -17.23
N GLY A 21 59.87 38.85 -16.85
CA GLY A 21 58.65 38.61 -17.62
C GLY A 21 57.80 37.55 -16.93
N ARG A 22 57.07 37.94 -15.89
CA ARG A 22 56.04 37.09 -15.25
C ARG A 22 54.97 36.81 -16.30
N GLY A 23 54.82 35.56 -16.70
CA GLY A 23 53.67 35.13 -17.50
C GLY A 23 52.40 35.31 -16.68
N TYR A 24 51.58 36.29 -17.08
CA TYR A 24 50.20 36.41 -16.63
C TYR A 24 49.48 35.10 -16.96
N SER A 25 48.96 34.40 -15.95
CA SER A 25 47.88 33.44 -16.18
C SER A 25 46.72 34.22 -16.77
N ASP A 26 46.45 34.00 -18.05
CA ASP A 26 45.40 34.69 -18.80
C ASP A 26 44.06 34.54 -18.05
N PRO A 27 43.52 35.61 -17.42
CA PRO A 27 42.32 35.53 -16.61
C PRO A 27 41.14 34.95 -17.42
N MET A 28 41.18 35.10 -18.75
CA MET A 28 40.17 34.60 -19.67
C MET A 28 40.04 33.06 -19.65
N ARG A 29 41.11 32.30 -19.33
CA ARG A 29 41.03 30.83 -19.20
C ARG A 29 40.27 30.37 -17.95
N LEU A 30 40.16 31.20 -16.92
CA LEU A 30 39.38 30.90 -15.71
C LEU A 30 37.91 31.32 -15.86
N PHE A 31 37.65 32.42 -16.58
CA PHE A 31 36.30 32.96 -16.76
C PHE A 31 35.46 32.23 -17.81
N VAL A 32 36.05 31.70 -18.88
CA VAL A 32 35.31 30.97 -19.93
C VAL A 32 34.51 29.77 -19.37
N PRO A 33 35.06 28.85 -18.56
CA PRO A 33 34.28 27.75 -18.00
C PRO A 33 33.20 28.22 -17.01
N ILE A 34 33.43 29.33 -16.28
CA ILE A 34 32.42 29.92 -15.40
C ILE A 34 31.28 30.52 -16.22
N ILE A 35 31.59 31.25 -17.30
CA ILE A 35 30.60 31.82 -18.21
C ILE A 35 29.82 30.70 -18.91
N LEU A 36 30.47 29.62 -19.35
CA LEU A 36 29.79 28.47 -19.93
C LEU A 36 28.91 27.75 -18.91
N LEU A 37 29.35 27.63 -17.66
CA LEU A 37 28.53 27.07 -16.58
C LEU A 37 27.33 27.97 -16.27
N VAL A 38 27.51 29.29 -16.21
CA VAL A 38 26.43 30.25 -16.01
C VAL A 38 25.48 30.25 -17.19
N LEU A 39 25.96 30.20 -18.43
CA LEU A 39 25.13 30.09 -19.62
C LEU A 39 24.38 28.75 -19.66
N ALA A 40 25.01 27.64 -19.26
CA ALA A 40 24.35 26.34 -19.14
C ALA A 40 23.30 26.35 -18.03
N LEU A 41 23.56 27.01 -16.90
CA LEU A 41 22.63 27.16 -15.79
C LEU A 41 21.44 28.06 -16.21
N VAL A 42 21.72 29.20 -16.85
CA VAL A 42 20.70 30.11 -17.38
C VAL A 42 19.89 29.42 -18.47
N ALA A 43 20.51 28.65 -19.37
CA ALA A 43 19.82 27.87 -20.37
C ALA A 43 18.95 26.77 -19.73
N ALA A 44 19.45 26.05 -18.73
CA ALA A 44 18.69 25.05 -18.00
C ALA A 44 17.47 25.66 -17.28
N VAL A 45 17.65 26.80 -16.61
CA VAL A 45 16.56 27.54 -15.93
C VAL A 45 15.58 28.14 -16.93
N SER A 46 16.07 28.67 -18.06
CA SER A 46 15.21 29.32 -19.07
C SER A 46 14.42 28.31 -19.92
N LEU A 47 14.92 27.08 -20.06
CA LEU A 47 14.23 25.97 -20.71
C LEU A 47 13.21 25.30 -19.78
N ASP A 48 13.38 25.39 -18.46
CA ASP A 48 12.44 24.89 -17.46
C ASP A 48 11.32 25.92 -17.23
N ARG A 49 10.40 26.01 -18.19
CA ARG A 49 9.24 26.93 -18.08
C ARG A 49 8.37 26.49 -16.89
N PRO A 50 8.08 27.38 -15.92
CA PRO A 50 7.16 27.06 -14.85
C PRO A 50 5.78 26.78 -15.46
N LEU A 51 5.19 25.66 -15.05
CA LEU A 51 3.80 25.34 -15.40
C LEU A 51 2.88 26.34 -14.67
N PRO A 52 1.68 26.62 -15.22
CA PRO A 52 0.67 27.33 -14.44
C PRO A 52 0.38 26.56 -13.13
N PRO A 53 0.00 27.27 -12.05
CA PRO A 53 -0.41 26.62 -10.81
C PRO A 53 -1.40 25.49 -11.07
N ALA A 54 -1.21 24.36 -10.39
CA ALA A 54 -2.19 23.28 -10.42
C ALA A 54 -3.44 23.64 -9.63
N ASP A 55 -4.54 22.95 -9.90
CA ASP A 55 -5.74 23.06 -9.08
C ASP A 55 -5.57 22.35 -7.72
N LEU A 56 -4.67 21.37 -7.68
CA LEU A 56 -4.28 20.62 -6.50
C LEU A 56 -2.79 20.26 -6.58
N VAL A 57 -2.03 20.54 -5.53
CA VAL A 57 -0.62 20.20 -5.38
C VAL A 57 -0.48 19.19 -4.24
N ILE A 58 -0.07 17.98 -4.58
CA ILE A 58 0.14 16.89 -3.62
C ILE A 58 1.62 16.56 -3.47
N VAL A 59 2.05 16.22 -2.26
CA VAL A 59 3.41 15.75 -1.99
C VAL A 59 3.42 14.30 -1.57
N ASP A 60 4.29 13.53 -2.22
CA ASP A 60 4.69 12.20 -1.83
C ASP A 60 6.15 12.15 -1.38
N ARG A 61 6.44 11.24 -0.45
CA ARG A 61 7.80 11.04 0.05
C ARG A 61 8.66 10.16 -0.85
N SER A 62 8.02 9.36 -1.68
CA SER A 62 8.67 8.42 -2.59
C SER A 62 8.27 8.76 -4.01
N ASP A 63 9.22 8.61 -4.91
CA ASP A 63 8.99 8.87 -6.33
C ASP A 63 8.22 7.71 -6.97
N VAL A 64 7.46 7.99 -8.02
CA VAL A 64 6.86 6.96 -8.87
C VAL A 64 7.97 6.31 -9.69
N TYR A 65 8.05 4.97 -9.72
CA TYR A 65 9.07 4.26 -10.49
C TYR A 65 8.55 3.80 -11.85
N THR A 66 7.27 3.47 -11.93
CA THR A 66 6.60 3.08 -13.17
C THR A 66 5.17 3.63 -13.24
N LEU A 67 4.71 3.90 -14.47
CA LEU A 67 3.29 4.16 -14.77
C LEU A 67 2.63 2.97 -15.49
N ASP A 68 3.31 1.83 -15.57
CA ASP A 68 2.74 0.59 -16.09
C ASP A 68 1.96 -0.14 -14.98
N PRO A 69 0.62 -0.24 -15.07
CA PRO A 69 -0.20 -0.75 -13.98
C PRO A 69 0.12 -2.19 -13.58
N GLN A 70 0.54 -3.04 -14.54
CA GLN A 70 0.91 -4.43 -14.24
C GLN A 70 2.30 -4.57 -13.61
N ARG A 71 3.06 -3.48 -13.45
CA ARG A 71 4.38 -3.47 -12.81
C ARG A 71 4.42 -2.67 -11.50
N MET A 72 3.29 -2.13 -11.07
CA MET A 72 3.20 -1.35 -9.83
C MET A 72 3.04 -2.25 -8.62
N SER A 73 3.72 -1.87 -7.54
CA SER A 73 3.64 -2.58 -6.25
C SER A 73 3.57 -1.63 -5.06
N TYR A 74 3.81 -0.33 -5.27
CA TYR A 74 3.86 0.65 -4.20
C TYR A 74 2.62 1.54 -4.18
N GLN A 75 2.15 1.84 -2.97
CA GLN A 75 0.93 2.65 -2.73
C GLN A 75 0.94 4.02 -3.44
N HIS A 76 2.09 4.69 -3.49
CA HIS A 76 2.20 5.96 -4.21
C HIS A 76 2.00 5.80 -5.71
N GLU A 77 2.44 4.69 -6.32
CA GLU A 77 2.19 4.38 -7.74
C GLU A 77 0.73 4.02 -7.98
N LEU A 78 0.16 3.16 -7.13
CA LEU A 78 -1.25 2.75 -7.20
C LEU A 78 -2.19 3.95 -7.08
N ARG A 79 -1.88 4.94 -6.23
CA ARG A 79 -2.62 6.20 -6.14
C ARG A 79 -2.66 6.98 -7.46
N ARG A 80 -1.57 6.95 -8.25
CA ARG A 80 -1.55 7.59 -9.58
C ARG A 80 -2.33 6.75 -10.57
N ALA A 81 -2.17 5.43 -10.51
CA ALA A 81 -2.86 4.49 -11.38
C ALA A 81 -4.38 4.64 -11.31
N ARG A 82 -4.93 4.81 -10.10
CA ARG A 82 -6.38 5.02 -9.87
C ARG A 82 -6.99 6.20 -10.61
N VAL A 83 -6.17 7.18 -11.04
CA VAL A 83 -6.67 8.40 -11.68
C VAL A 83 -6.18 8.59 -13.11
N ILE A 84 -5.15 7.86 -13.53
CA ILE A 84 -4.77 7.82 -14.94
C ILE A 84 -5.43 6.64 -15.66
N TYR A 85 -5.73 5.55 -14.97
CA TYR A 85 -6.47 4.41 -15.51
C TYR A 85 -7.82 4.24 -14.82
N GLU A 86 -8.79 3.68 -15.55
CA GLU A 86 -10.07 3.24 -15.00
C GLU A 86 -10.27 1.74 -15.29
N THR A 87 -10.67 1.00 -14.27
CA THR A 87 -10.88 -0.45 -14.30
C THR A 87 -12.30 -0.83 -14.76
N LEU A 88 -12.62 -2.13 -14.83
CA LEU A 88 -13.99 -2.59 -15.14
C LEU A 88 -15.01 -1.97 -14.17
N VAL A 89 -14.69 -2.04 -12.88
CA VAL A 89 -15.46 -1.45 -11.79
C VAL A 89 -14.53 -0.59 -10.94
N ASN A 90 -15.09 0.32 -10.16
CA ASN A 90 -14.36 1.17 -9.22
C ASN A 90 -14.82 0.88 -7.79
N ILE A 91 -14.03 1.32 -6.81
CA ILE A 91 -14.40 1.31 -5.39
C ILE A 91 -14.69 2.75 -4.99
N ARG A 92 -15.90 3.02 -4.49
CA ARG A 92 -16.25 4.34 -3.98
C ARG A 92 -15.48 4.59 -2.68
N ALA A 93 -14.78 5.71 -2.60
CA ALA A 93 -13.84 5.97 -1.51
C ALA A 93 -14.52 6.13 -0.14
N GLU A 94 -15.78 6.56 -0.10
CA GLU A 94 -16.52 6.87 1.13
C GLU A 94 -16.95 5.63 1.93
N ASP A 95 -17.30 4.55 1.24
CA ASP A 95 -17.91 3.35 1.82
C ASP A 95 -17.41 2.05 1.20
N CYS A 96 -16.47 2.13 0.27
CA CYS A 96 -15.90 1.01 -0.46
C CYS A 96 -16.93 0.14 -1.20
N GLU A 97 -18.08 0.71 -1.57
CA GLU A 97 -19.02 0.05 -2.46
C GLU A 97 -18.39 -0.13 -3.86
N ILE A 98 -18.62 -1.28 -4.47
CA ILE A 98 -18.29 -1.51 -5.89
C ILE A 98 -19.27 -0.70 -6.75
N VAL A 99 -18.73 0.21 -7.55
CA VAL A 99 -19.49 1.07 -8.46
C VAL A 99 -19.04 0.86 -9.92
N PRO A 100 -19.89 1.21 -10.91
CA PRO A 100 -19.50 1.16 -12.32
C PRO A 100 -18.21 1.93 -12.64
N GLY A 101 -17.36 1.32 -13.46
CA GLY A 101 -16.18 1.93 -14.07
C GLY A 101 -16.33 1.96 -15.58
N VAL A 102 -15.41 1.30 -16.31
CA VAL A 102 -15.57 1.06 -17.75
C VAL A 102 -16.75 0.13 -18.04
N ALA A 103 -17.07 -0.79 -17.14
CA ALA A 103 -18.31 -1.55 -17.17
C ALA A 103 -19.43 -0.75 -16.49
N GLU A 104 -20.54 -0.53 -17.21
CA GLU A 104 -21.73 0.12 -16.65
C GLU A 104 -22.56 -0.81 -15.77
N ARG A 105 -22.46 -2.12 -16.00
CA ARG A 105 -23.12 -3.18 -15.24
C ARG A 105 -22.41 -4.51 -15.46
N TRP A 106 -22.73 -5.49 -14.61
CA TRP A 106 -22.25 -6.87 -14.74
C TRP A 106 -23.28 -7.86 -14.23
N GLU A 107 -23.12 -9.10 -14.64
CA GLU A 107 -23.93 -10.24 -14.23
C GLU A 107 -23.01 -11.32 -13.66
N VAL A 108 -23.48 -12.04 -12.63
CA VAL A 108 -22.78 -13.17 -12.02
C VAL A 108 -23.67 -14.40 -12.17
N SER A 109 -23.11 -15.52 -12.62
CA SER A 109 -23.83 -16.79 -12.73
C SER A 109 -24.29 -17.32 -11.36
N ASP A 110 -25.32 -18.17 -11.36
CA ASP A 110 -25.89 -18.78 -10.14
C ASP A 110 -24.86 -19.56 -9.30
N ASP A 111 -23.84 -20.12 -9.95
CA ASP A 111 -22.77 -20.84 -9.28
C ASP A 111 -21.65 -19.91 -8.76
N GLY A 112 -21.68 -18.61 -9.08
CA GLY A 112 -20.71 -17.60 -8.64
C GLY A 112 -19.39 -17.59 -9.39
N THR A 113 -19.24 -18.35 -10.47
CA THR A 113 -17.96 -18.55 -11.16
C THR A 113 -17.80 -17.74 -12.44
N THR A 114 -18.89 -17.33 -13.08
CA THR A 114 -18.86 -16.60 -14.35
C THR A 114 -19.34 -15.17 -14.16
N TYR A 115 -18.51 -14.21 -14.56
CA TYR A 115 -18.81 -12.78 -14.56
C TYR A 115 -18.91 -12.28 -16.01
N THR A 116 -20.02 -11.61 -16.34
CA THR A 116 -20.20 -10.95 -17.64
C THR A 116 -20.29 -9.45 -17.41
N PHE A 117 -19.30 -8.71 -17.90
CA PHE A 117 -19.22 -7.25 -17.82
C PHE A 117 -19.70 -6.63 -19.12
N HIS A 118 -20.52 -5.59 -19.00
CA HIS A 118 -21.03 -4.81 -20.13
C HIS A 118 -20.39 -3.43 -20.11
N LEU A 119 -19.56 -3.16 -21.12
CA LEU A 119 -18.76 -1.96 -21.21
C LEU A 119 -19.55 -0.81 -21.82
N ARG A 120 -19.35 0.38 -21.27
CA ARG A 120 -19.93 1.63 -21.75
C ARG A 120 -19.59 1.85 -23.22
N ASP A 121 -20.50 2.43 -24.00
CA ASP A 121 -20.26 2.77 -25.41
C ASP A 121 -19.39 4.03 -25.57
N ASP A 122 -19.46 4.93 -24.60
CA ASP A 122 -18.78 6.23 -24.55
C ASP A 122 -17.39 6.19 -23.89
N ALA A 123 -16.94 5.03 -23.37
CA ALA A 123 -15.61 4.87 -22.80
C ALA A 123 -14.52 5.03 -23.87
N LYS A 124 -13.58 5.95 -23.61
CA LYS A 124 -12.51 6.32 -24.54
C LYS A 124 -11.16 6.44 -23.86
N TRP A 125 -10.14 6.04 -24.60
CA TRP A 125 -8.75 6.33 -24.34
C TRP A 125 -8.48 7.84 -24.49
N SER A 126 -7.39 8.32 -23.90
CA SER A 126 -6.99 9.73 -23.89
C SER A 126 -6.59 10.26 -25.27
N ASN A 127 -6.40 9.38 -26.25
CA ASN A 127 -6.20 9.72 -27.66
C ASN A 127 -7.51 9.73 -28.47
N GLY A 128 -8.64 9.39 -27.85
CA GLY A 128 -9.98 9.37 -28.46
C GLY A 128 -10.43 7.99 -28.97
N ASP A 129 -9.56 6.98 -28.98
CA ASP A 129 -9.92 5.62 -29.38
C ASP A 129 -10.93 5.01 -28.38
N PRO A 130 -11.85 4.12 -28.82
CA PRO A 130 -12.78 3.46 -27.91
C PRO A 130 -12.05 2.47 -26.99
N VAL A 131 -12.46 2.39 -25.73
CA VAL A 131 -12.05 1.30 -24.84
C VAL A 131 -12.97 0.11 -25.09
N VAL A 132 -12.41 -1.07 -25.35
CA VAL A 132 -13.16 -2.28 -25.73
C VAL A 132 -12.78 -3.49 -24.89
N ALA A 133 -13.61 -4.54 -24.91
CA ALA A 133 -13.41 -5.77 -24.13
C ALA A 133 -12.08 -6.48 -24.44
N GLU A 134 -11.61 -6.38 -25.68
CA GLU A 134 -10.32 -6.93 -26.10
C GLU A 134 -9.13 -6.23 -25.42
N ASP A 135 -9.25 -4.96 -25.01
CA ASP A 135 -8.20 -4.26 -24.26
C ASP A 135 -7.96 -4.94 -22.90
N PHE A 136 -9.04 -5.32 -22.20
CA PHE A 136 -8.96 -6.06 -20.94
C PHE A 136 -8.38 -7.46 -21.15
N ARG A 137 -8.91 -8.22 -22.13
CA ARG A 137 -8.42 -9.58 -22.43
C ARG A 137 -6.93 -9.60 -22.72
N ARG A 138 -6.43 -8.68 -23.57
CA ARG A 138 -5.00 -8.56 -23.89
C ARG A 138 -4.16 -8.14 -22.69
N THR A 139 -4.66 -7.19 -21.91
CA THR A 139 -3.94 -6.68 -20.74
C THR A 139 -3.83 -7.74 -19.64
N TRP A 140 -4.89 -8.52 -19.41
CA TRP A 140 -4.88 -9.57 -18.40
C TRP A 140 -4.02 -10.76 -18.85
N ARG A 141 -4.03 -11.12 -20.14
CA ARG A 141 -3.01 -12.05 -20.70
C ARG A 141 -1.60 -11.58 -20.36
N ARG A 142 -1.33 -10.30 -20.60
CA ARG A 142 -0.02 -9.69 -20.33
C ARG A 142 0.35 -9.79 -18.84
N ALA A 143 -0.59 -9.58 -17.93
CA ALA A 143 -0.37 -9.72 -16.49
C ALA A 143 -0.11 -11.17 -16.05
N ILE A 144 -0.72 -12.15 -16.73
CA ILE A 144 -0.54 -13.58 -16.46
C ILE A 144 0.79 -14.09 -17.04
N LEU A 145 1.40 -13.47 -18.05
CA LEU A 145 2.65 -13.99 -18.62
C LEU A 145 3.80 -13.96 -17.59
N PRO A 146 4.56 -15.07 -17.44
CA PRO A 146 5.76 -15.10 -16.60
C PRO A 146 6.88 -14.17 -17.12
N ASP A 147 6.81 -13.77 -18.38
CA ASP A 147 7.72 -12.82 -19.04
C ASP A 147 7.63 -11.41 -18.45
N SER A 148 6.46 -11.02 -17.92
CA SER A 148 6.19 -9.66 -17.44
C SER A 148 6.93 -9.30 -16.14
N ALA A 149 7.32 -10.31 -15.35
CA ALA A 149 7.82 -10.16 -13.98
C ALA A 149 6.95 -9.20 -13.13
N ALA A 150 5.62 -9.33 -13.27
CA ALA A 150 4.65 -8.61 -12.47
C ALA A 150 4.53 -9.22 -11.07
N ASP A 151 4.70 -8.40 -10.03
CA ASP A 151 4.62 -8.86 -8.64
C ASP A 151 3.22 -9.42 -8.29
N TYR A 152 2.19 -8.97 -9.00
CA TYR A 152 0.79 -9.34 -8.78
C TYR A 152 0.23 -10.37 -9.79
N SER A 153 1.06 -11.06 -10.58
CA SER A 153 0.55 -12.10 -11.51
C SER A 153 -0.33 -13.15 -10.81
N ALA A 154 -0.02 -13.49 -9.56
CA ALA A 154 -0.77 -14.47 -8.79
C ALA A 154 -2.23 -14.09 -8.53
N LEU A 155 -2.58 -12.80 -8.53
CA LEU A 155 -3.97 -12.34 -8.37
C LEU A 155 -4.87 -12.77 -9.54
N PHE A 156 -4.29 -13.03 -10.72
CA PHE A 156 -5.01 -13.49 -11.90
C PHE A 156 -5.23 -15.01 -11.91
N PHE A 157 -4.58 -15.78 -11.02
CA PHE A 157 -4.67 -17.25 -11.02
C PHE A 157 -6.00 -17.79 -10.49
N SER A 158 -6.88 -16.94 -9.97
CA SER A 158 -8.28 -17.29 -9.71
C SER A 158 -9.08 -17.49 -11.01
N ILE A 159 -8.63 -16.91 -12.13
CA ILE A 159 -9.22 -17.09 -13.46
C ILE A 159 -8.90 -18.49 -13.95
N LYS A 160 -9.93 -19.18 -14.47
CA LYS A 160 -9.81 -20.55 -14.94
C LYS A 160 -8.78 -20.68 -16.05
N GLY A 161 -7.83 -21.58 -15.86
CA GLY A 161 -6.73 -21.85 -16.78
C GLY A 161 -5.53 -20.88 -16.72
N ALA A 162 -5.61 -19.80 -15.95
CA ALA A 162 -4.55 -18.79 -15.92
C ALA A 162 -3.23 -19.31 -15.32
N LYS A 163 -3.30 -20.13 -14.26
CA LYS A 163 -2.11 -20.74 -13.65
C LYS A 163 -1.49 -21.79 -14.56
N GLU A 164 -2.33 -22.60 -15.20
CA GLU A 164 -1.94 -23.64 -16.14
C GLU A 164 -1.24 -23.02 -17.35
N PHE A 165 -1.77 -21.91 -17.87
CA PHE A 165 -1.15 -21.13 -18.93
C PHE A 165 0.20 -20.53 -18.50
N PHE A 166 0.29 -19.94 -17.30
CA PHE A 166 1.56 -19.43 -16.75
C PHE A 166 2.61 -20.55 -16.71
N ASP A 167 2.27 -21.71 -16.16
CA ASP A 167 3.17 -22.86 -16.05
C ASP A 167 3.52 -23.45 -17.42
N HIS A 168 2.56 -23.47 -18.35
CA HIS A 168 2.79 -23.91 -19.72
C HIS A 168 3.80 -23.00 -20.42
N ARG A 169 3.67 -21.68 -20.30
CA ARG A 169 4.64 -20.72 -20.84
C ARG A 169 6.03 -20.91 -20.22
N GLN A 170 6.13 -21.20 -18.93
CA GLN A 170 7.42 -21.51 -18.29
C GLN A 170 8.06 -22.77 -18.89
N ARG A 171 7.27 -23.83 -19.14
CA ARG A 171 7.77 -25.06 -19.79
C ARG A 171 8.23 -24.79 -21.23
N LEU A 172 7.43 -24.08 -22.02
CA LEU A 172 7.79 -23.68 -23.38
C LEU A 172 9.15 -22.93 -23.43
N LEU A 173 9.38 -22.02 -22.49
CA LEU A 173 10.64 -21.28 -22.38
C LEU A 173 11.81 -22.18 -21.96
N ALA A 174 11.58 -23.14 -21.06
CA ALA A 174 12.60 -24.11 -20.64
C ALA A 174 12.99 -25.05 -21.80
N ASP A 175 12.00 -25.53 -22.57
CA ASP A 175 12.21 -26.39 -23.74
C ASP A 175 12.94 -25.63 -24.84
N PHE A 176 12.58 -24.36 -25.09
CA PHE A 176 13.30 -23.49 -26.02
C PHE A 176 14.78 -23.32 -25.63
N ALA A 177 15.05 -23.07 -24.34
CA ALA A 177 16.42 -22.94 -23.84
C ALA A 177 17.21 -24.27 -23.95
N ALA A 178 16.58 -25.40 -23.67
CA ALA A 178 17.19 -26.72 -23.82
C ALA A 178 17.52 -27.04 -25.28
N ALA A 179 16.59 -26.75 -26.21
CA ALA A 179 16.81 -26.94 -27.65
C ALA A 179 17.97 -26.08 -28.17
N LYS A 180 18.07 -24.81 -27.74
CA LYS A 180 19.24 -23.95 -28.04
C LYS A 180 20.54 -24.53 -27.48
N ALA A 181 20.54 -24.97 -26.22
CA ALA A 181 21.72 -25.56 -25.59
C ALA A 181 22.19 -26.84 -26.29
N ALA A 182 21.27 -27.61 -26.89
CA ALA A 182 21.55 -28.78 -27.71
C ALA A 182 22.02 -28.46 -29.16
N GLY A 183 22.18 -27.18 -29.51
CA GLY A 183 22.62 -26.73 -30.85
C GLY A 183 21.48 -26.56 -31.86
N GLY A 184 20.22 -26.67 -31.42
CA GLY A 184 19.05 -26.38 -32.25
C GLY A 184 18.85 -24.88 -32.51
N ALA A 185 18.05 -24.57 -33.52
CA ALA A 185 17.65 -23.21 -33.87
C ALA A 185 16.13 -23.03 -33.80
N PRO A 186 15.49 -23.23 -32.62
CA PRO A 186 14.05 -23.01 -32.48
C PRO A 186 13.69 -21.56 -32.81
N ASP A 187 12.52 -21.36 -33.43
CA ASP A 187 12.01 -20.05 -33.82
C ASP A 187 11.26 -19.39 -32.64
N ALA A 188 11.76 -18.25 -32.18
CA ALA A 188 11.18 -17.51 -31.07
C ALA A 188 9.80 -16.91 -31.43
N GLN A 189 9.58 -16.57 -32.69
CA GLN A 189 8.32 -16.02 -33.19
C GLN A 189 7.26 -17.11 -33.31
N GLU A 190 7.65 -18.33 -33.67
CA GLU A 190 6.78 -19.51 -33.58
C GLU A 190 6.39 -19.80 -32.13
N LEU A 191 7.37 -19.86 -31.21
CA LEU A 191 7.11 -20.04 -29.79
C LEU A 191 6.11 -19.00 -29.24
N TRP A 192 6.23 -17.75 -29.69
CA TRP A 192 5.29 -16.70 -29.30
C TRP A 192 3.89 -16.92 -29.88
N ARG A 193 3.76 -17.31 -31.15
CA ARG A 193 2.46 -17.67 -31.73
C ARG A 193 1.80 -18.82 -30.97
N ASP A 194 2.57 -19.85 -30.62
CA ASP A 194 2.09 -20.98 -29.83
C ASP A 194 1.66 -20.55 -28.43
N THR A 195 2.40 -19.62 -27.82
CA THR A 195 2.01 -19.02 -26.53
C THR A 195 0.67 -18.29 -26.63
N LEU A 196 0.44 -17.54 -27.70
CA LEU A 196 -0.84 -16.85 -27.91
C LEU A 196 -1.99 -17.83 -28.14
N ALA A 197 -1.76 -18.89 -28.93
CA ALA A 197 -2.76 -19.94 -29.17
C ALA A 197 -3.10 -20.70 -27.87
N ALA A 198 -2.10 -21.03 -27.06
CA ALA A 198 -2.29 -21.68 -25.76
C ALA A 198 -3.09 -20.79 -24.80
N PHE A 199 -2.88 -19.47 -24.81
CA PHE A 199 -3.71 -18.56 -24.02
C PHE A 199 -5.19 -18.63 -24.44
N ASP A 200 -5.45 -18.59 -25.75
CA ASP A 200 -6.81 -18.61 -26.30
C ASP A 200 -7.54 -19.93 -26.03
N GLU A 201 -6.82 -21.03 -25.91
CA GLU A 201 -7.37 -22.35 -25.58
C GLU A 201 -7.56 -22.55 -24.07
N MET A 202 -6.57 -22.17 -23.26
CA MET A 202 -6.52 -22.53 -21.84
C MET A 202 -7.24 -21.55 -20.95
N VAL A 203 -7.15 -20.24 -21.21
CA VAL A 203 -7.56 -19.20 -20.25
C VAL A 203 -8.97 -18.72 -20.54
N ALA A 204 -9.85 -18.79 -19.53
CA ALA A 204 -11.26 -18.47 -19.68
C ALA A 204 -11.56 -16.95 -19.61
N LEU A 205 -10.93 -16.20 -20.52
CA LEU A 205 -11.17 -14.77 -20.77
C LEU A 205 -11.68 -14.56 -22.18
N ARG A 206 -12.92 -14.10 -22.33
CA ARG A 206 -13.58 -13.94 -23.63
C ARG A 206 -14.04 -12.51 -23.85
N ALA A 207 -13.86 -12.03 -25.07
CA ALA A 207 -14.39 -10.77 -25.57
C ALA A 207 -15.23 -11.06 -26.82
N PRO A 208 -16.45 -11.63 -26.70
CA PRO A 208 -17.26 -12.05 -27.84
C PRO A 208 -17.64 -10.89 -28.78
N ASP A 209 -17.68 -9.67 -28.26
CA ASP A 209 -17.88 -8.42 -28.99
C ASP A 209 -17.14 -7.27 -28.28
N PRO A 210 -17.05 -6.07 -28.88
CA PRO A 210 -16.31 -4.95 -28.28
C PRO A 210 -16.79 -4.47 -26.91
N ARG A 211 -18.02 -4.80 -26.49
CA ARG A 211 -18.67 -4.29 -25.28
C ARG A 211 -19.00 -5.37 -24.25
N THR A 212 -18.70 -6.63 -24.52
CA THR A 212 -18.96 -7.73 -23.59
C THR A 212 -17.64 -8.38 -23.21
N PHE A 213 -17.30 -8.40 -21.92
CA PHE A 213 -16.13 -9.10 -21.39
C PHE A 213 -16.58 -10.18 -20.41
N VAL A 214 -16.19 -11.42 -20.64
CA VAL A 214 -16.60 -12.59 -19.85
C VAL A 214 -15.38 -13.22 -19.18
N VAL A 215 -15.49 -13.43 -17.88
CA VAL A 215 -14.46 -14.08 -17.05
C VAL A 215 -15.06 -15.29 -16.36
N GLU A 216 -14.39 -16.44 -16.42
CA GLU A 216 -14.74 -17.63 -15.65
C GLU A 216 -13.63 -17.93 -14.62
N LEU A 217 -14.02 -18.16 -13.38
CA LEU A 217 -13.14 -18.43 -12.25
C LEU A 217 -13.02 -19.94 -11.98
N ASN A 218 -11.95 -20.33 -11.29
CA ASN A 218 -11.74 -21.72 -10.84
C ASN A 218 -12.79 -22.16 -9.80
N ALA A 219 -13.24 -21.21 -8.99
CA ALA A 219 -14.23 -21.37 -7.93
C ALA A 219 -14.87 -20.01 -7.65
N PRO A 220 -16.02 -19.96 -6.94
CA PRO A 220 -16.62 -18.71 -6.52
C PRO A 220 -15.64 -17.89 -5.67
N LEU A 221 -15.55 -16.59 -5.96
CA LEU A 221 -14.62 -15.68 -5.27
C LEU A 221 -15.34 -14.40 -4.89
N ALA A 222 -15.70 -14.27 -3.60
CA ALA A 222 -16.54 -13.19 -3.10
C ALA A 222 -15.99 -11.78 -3.38
N TYR A 223 -14.67 -11.63 -3.38
CA TYR A 223 -13.97 -10.35 -3.60
C TYR A 223 -13.41 -10.19 -5.02
N PHE A 224 -13.91 -10.95 -6.00
CA PHE A 224 -13.43 -10.82 -7.38
C PHE A 224 -13.64 -9.41 -7.97
N LEU A 225 -14.72 -8.73 -7.58
CA LEU A 225 -14.96 -7.35 -8.01
C LEU A 225 -13.96 -6.35 -7.39
N ASP A 226 -13.50 -6.58 -6.15
CA ASP A 226 -12.40 -5.81 -5.56
C ASP A 226 -11.11 -5.96 -6.38
N LEU A 227 -10.81 -7.18 -6.85
CA LEU A 227 -9.67 -7.41 -7.76
C LEU A 227 -9.88 -6.68 -9.09
N CYS A 228 -11.10 -6.72 -9.64
CA CYS A 228 -11.43 -6.00 -10.86
C CYS A 228 -11.28 -4.48 -10.71
N ALA A 229 -11.40 -3.92 -9.50
CA ALA A 229 -11.15 -2.51 -9.19
C ALA A 229 -9.69 -2.19 -8.80
N PHE A 230 -8.83 -3.21 -8.71
CA PHE A 230 -7.44 -3.02 -8.35
C PHE A 230 -6.63 -2.50 -9.55
N PRO A 231 -5.74 -1.51 -9.39
CA PRO A 231 -5.10 -0.87 -10.54
C PRO A 231 -4.31 -1.80 -11.46
N CYS A 232 -3.78 -2.92 -10.95
CA CYS A 232 -3.10 -3.92 -11.79
C CYS A 232 -4.03 -4.63 -12.79
N PHE A 233 -5.35 -4.58 -12.58
CA PHE A 233 -6.37 -5.09 -13.50
C PHE A 233 -6.83 -4.04 -14.53
N ALA A 234 -6.31 -2.81 -14.45
CA ALA A 234 -6.62 -1.77 -15.41
C ALA A 234 -6.17 -2.14 -16.82
N PRO A 235 -6.95 -1.78 -17.86
CA PRO A 235 -6.55 -2.02 -19.24
C PRO A 235 -5.39 -1.09 -19.63
N VAL A 236 -4.60 -1.49 -20.61
CA VAL A 236 -3.62 -0.63 -21.29
C VAL A 236 -3.92 -0.55 -22.78
N HIS A 237 -3.63 0.59 -23.41
CA HIS A 237 -3.90 0.79 -24.83
C HIS A 237 -2.99 -0.11 -25.69
N GLY A 238 -3.56 -1.15 -26.29
CA GLY A 238 -2.84 -2.20 -27.03
C GLY A 238 -1.84 -1.65 -28.07
N PRO A 239 -2.27 -0.83 -29.04
CA PRO A 239 -1.37 -0.27 -30.05
C PRO A 239 -0.18 0.52 -29.48
N THR A 240 -0.40 1.26 -28.39
CA THR A 240 0.67 2.01 -27.71
C THR A 240 1.67 1.07 -27.06
N VAL A 241 1.21 0.00 -26.41
CA VAL A 241 2.08 -0.97 -25.73
C VAL A 241 2.81 -1.87 -26.73
N ASP A 242 2.11 -2.37 -27.75
CA ASP A 242 2.64 -3.30 -28.75
C ASP A 242 3.83 -2.71 -29.52
N ALA A 243 3.84 -1.39 -29.73
CA ALA A 243 4.99 -0.68 -30.33
C ALA A 243 6.30 -0.79 -29.53
N PHE A 244 6.22 -1.26 -28.27
CA PHE A 244 7.34 -1.43 -27.36
C PHE A 244 7.55 -2.89 -26.93
N VAL A 245 6.82 -3.83 -27.55
CA VAL A 245 6.97 -5.27 -27.35
C VAL A 245 7.81 -5.86 -28.48
N SER A 246 8.71 -6.76 -28.13
CA SER A 246 9.50 -7.56 -29.07
C SER A 246 9.74 -8.95 -28.49
N ILE A 247 10.06 -9.93 -29.33
CA ILE A 247 10.42 -11.27 -28.87
C ILE A 247 11.93 -11.45 -29.01
N ASP A 248 12.59 -11.84 -27.93
CA ASP A 248 14.03 -12.10 -27.91
C ASP A 248 14.36 -13.39 -28.68
N PRO A 249 15.12 -13.33 -29.79
CA PRO A 249 15.51 -14.52 -30.54
C PRO A 249 16.40 -15.49 -29.75
N ALA A 250 17.08 -15.01 -28.70
CA ALA A 250 17.99 -15.82 -27.90
C ALA A 250 17.27 -16.64 -26.82
N SER A 251 16.30 -16.03 -26.13
CA SER A 251 15.58 -16.67 -25.02
C SER A 251 14.14 -17.07 -25.32
N GLY A 252 13.56 -16.63 -26.45
CA GLY A 252 12.15 -16.84 -26.76
C GLY A 252 11.19 -15.98 -25.91
N ARG A 253 11.73 -15.13 -25.03
CA ARG A 253 10.94 -14.30 -24.10
C ARG A 253 10.37 -13.07 -24.78
N MET A 254 9.20 -12.66 -24.30
CA MET A 254 8.65 -11.36 -24.60
C MET A 254 9.46 -10.30 -23.83
N ILE A 255 10.07 -9.37 -24.56
CA ILE A 255 10.72 -8.17 -24.03
C ILE A 255 9.74 -7.01 -24.19
N GLN A 256 9.42 -6.38 -23.06
CA GLN A 256 8.67 -5.14 -23.05
C GLN A 256 9.54 -3.97 -22.60
N ARG A 257 9.71 -3.00 -23.49
CA ARG A 257 10.29 -1.70 -23.14
C ARG A 257 9.21 -0.82 -22.52
N HIS A 258 9.51 -0.16 -21.42
CA HIS A 258 8.51 0.62 -20.66
C HIS A 258 8.44 2.10 -21.05
N ASP A 259 9.18 2.50 -22.08
CA ASP A 259 9.19 3.86 -22.63
C ASP A 259 7.82 4.35 -23.13
N TRP A 260 6.85 3.44 -23.33
CA TRP A 260 5.47 3.78 -23.66
C TRP A 260 4.76 4.55 -22.53
N THR A 261 5.22 4.41 -21.29
CA THR A 261 4.66 5.07 -20.10
C THR A 261 5.09 6.54 -19.93
N LYS A 262 6.00 7.03 -20.78
CA LYS A 262 6.50 8.41 -20.70
C LYS A 262 5.44 9.41 -21.18
N PRO A 263 5.39 10.63 -20.59
CA PRO A 263 4.53 11.69 -21.08
C PRO A 263 4.72 11.95 -22.59
N GLY A 264 3.63 12.21 -23.29
CA GLY A 264 3.60 12.35 -24.75
C GLY A 264 3.57 11.04 -25.54
N ARG A 265 3.70 9.88 -24.88
CA ARG A 265 3.54 8.54 -25.50
C ARG A 265 2.44 7.72 -24.84
N ILE A 266 2.32 7.84 -23.53
CA ILE A 266 1.33 7.12 -22.75
C ILE A 266 -0.08 7.50 -23.16
N VAL A 267 -0.93 6.48 -23.30
CA VAL A 267 -2.36 6.60 -23.58
C VAL A 267 -3.08 5.90 -22.44
N THR A 268 -4.03 6.60 -21.82
CA THR A 268 -4.70 6.17 -20.58
C THR A 268 -6.21 6.35 -20.70
N ASN A 269 -7.03 5.71 -19.87
CA ASN A 269 -8.50 5.78 -19.97
C ASN A 269 -9.19 6.43 -18.75
N GLY A 270 -8.43 6.76 -17.70
CA GLY A 270 -8.95 7.40 -16.50
C GLY A 270 -9.17 8.91 -16.63
N PRO A 271 -9.52 9.57 -15.51
CA PRO A 271 -9.83 11.00 -15.47
C PRO A 271 -8.67 11.93 -15.84
N TYR A 272 -7.41 11.48 -15.76
CA TYR A 272 -6.25 12.31 -16.06
C TYR A 272 -5.26 11.68 -17.03
N VAL A 273 -4.48 12.54 -17.68
CA VAL A 273 -3.34 12.20 -18.53
C VAL A 273 -2.07 12.79 -17.90
N PRO A 274 -0.99 12.00 -17.72
CA PRO A 274 0.30 12.53 -17.29
C PRO A 274 0.98 13.29 -18.44
N THR A 275 1.16 14.59 -18.28
CA THR A 275 1.71 15.50 -19.32
C THR A 275 3.16 15.89 -19.06
N VAL A 276 3.61 15.86 -17.82
CA VAL A 276 5.00 16.09 -17.41
C VAL A 276 5.37 15.05 -16.35
N TRP A 277 6.58 14.50 -16.44
CA TRP A 277 7.14 13.62 -15.41
C TRP A 277 8.65 13.83 -15.36
N ARG A 278 9.09 14.46 -14.28
CA ARG A 278 10.48 14.84 -14.02
C ARG A 278 10.92 14.05 -12.79
N TYR A 279 11.69 12.99 -13.05
CA TYR A 279 12.11 12.02 -12.03
C TYR A 279 12.70 12.70 -10.79
N LYS A 280 12.28 12.24 -9.61
CA LYS A 280 12.58 12.74 -8.26
C LYS A 280 12.19 14.19 -8.01
N ARG A 281 11.36 14.79 -8.87
CA ARG A 281 10.93 16.18 -8.75
C ARG A 281 9.42 16.30 -8.73
N ASP A 282 8.78 16.01 -9.86
CA ASP A 282 7.36 16.25 -10.02
C ASP A 282 6.73 15.51 -11.21
N MET A 283 5.41 15.36 -11.16
CA MET A 283 4.56 14.90 -12.25
C MET A 283 3.34 15.81 -12.38
N ARG A 284 3.01 16.21 -13.61
CA ARG A 284 1.80 16.97 -13.93
C ARG A 284 0.76 16.03 -14.52
N LEU A 285 -0.43 16.02 -13.92
CA LEU A 285 -1.62 15.36 -14.43
C LEU A 285 -2.61 16.43 -14.92
N GLU A 286 -3.14 16.27 -16.12
CA GLU A 286 -4.15 17.16 -16.70
C GLU A 286 -5.43 16.36 -16.98
N LEU A 287 -6.60 16.99 -16.86
CA LEU A 287 -7.89 16.38 -17.15
C LEU A 287 -7.88 15.73 -18.53
N ASN A 288 -8.27 14.46 -18.59
CA ASN A 288 -8.48 13.75 -19.84
C ASN A 288 -9.75 14.30 -20.54
N PRO A 289 -9.63 14.96 -21.70
CA PRO A 289 -10.78 15.54 -22.38
C PRO A 289 -11.76 14.48 -22.92
N HIS A 290 -11.35 13.22 -22.99
CA HIS A 290 -12.15 12.10 -23.47
C HIS A 290 -12.75 11.24 -22.36
N TYR A 291 -12.42 11.49 -21.09
CA TYR A 291 -12.99 10.73 -19.97
C TYR A 291 -14.51 10.91 -19.91
N TRP A 292 -15.25 9.81 -19.87
CA TRP A 292 -16.72 9.79 -19.97
C TRP A 292 -17.36 10.62 -18.85
N ASN A 293 -16.80 10.55 -17.64
CA ASN A 293 -17.29 11.28 -16.46
C ASN A 293 -16.50 12.56 -16.15
N LYS A 294 -15.86 13.19 -17.13
CA LYS A 294 -15.05 14.41 -16.90
C LYS A 294 -15.79 15.56 -16.23
N GLY A 295 -17.13 15.62 -16.33
CA GLY A 295 -17.96 16.61 -15.66
C GLY A 295 -18.01 16.45 -14.14
N ALA A 296 -17.63 15.27 -13.62
CA ALA A 296 -17.51 14.98 -12.20
C ALA A 296 -16.16 15.41 -11.59
N VAL A 297 -15.16 15.67 -12.43
CA VAL A 297 -13.78 15.88 -11.98
C VAL A 297 -13.61 17.30 -11.44
N VAL A 298 -13.20 17.42 -10.17
CA VAL A 298 -13.10 18.67 -9.43
C VAL A 298 -11.80 19.42 -9.77
N ALA A 299 -10.64 18.83 -9.47
CA ALA A 299 -9.36 19.38 -9.87
C ALA A 299 -9.08 19.05 -11.34
N ARG A 300 -9.00 20.04 -12.23
CA ARG A 300 -8.67 19.82 -13.65
C ARG A 300 -7.19 19.60 -13.91
N SER A 301 -6.35 19.97 -12.95
CA SER A 301 -4.91 19.70 -13.00
C SER A 301 -4.35 19.38 -11.61
N ILE A 302 -3.44 18.40 -11.56
CA ILE A 302 -2.79 17.98 -10.31
C ILE A 302 -1.27 18.02 -10.52
N GLU A 303 -0.56 18.67 -9.60
CA GLU A 303 0.90 18.58 -9.51
C GLU A 303 1.27 17.61 -8.37
N CYS A 304 1.92 16.52 -8.73
CA CYS A 304 2.45 15.54 -7.78
C CYS A 304 3.94 15.81 -7.57
N ARG A 305 4.34 16.35 -6.41
CA ARG A 305 5.75 16.60 -6.07
C ARG A 305 6.33 15.47 -5.24
N THR A 306 7.61 15.20 -5.46
CA THR A 306 8.37 14.23 -4.66
C THR A 306 9.29 14.97 -3.70
N ILE A 307 9.04 14.86 -2.40
CA ILE A 307 9.88 15.45 -1.35
C ILE A 307 10.27 14.36 -0.35
N GLU A 308 11.49 13.82 -0.50
CA GLU A 308 11.99 12.72 0.32
C GLU A 308 12.22 13.13 1.79
N ASN A 309 12.69 14.37 2.02
CA ASN A 309 12.96 14.87 3.37
C ASN A 309 11.66 15.31 4.06
N PRO A 310 11.25 14.66 5.16
CA PRO A 310 9.96 14.94 5.78
C PRO A 310 9.82 16.36 6.36
N ASN A 311 10.91 16.99 6.82
CA ASN A 311 10.87 18.38 7.31
C ASN A 311 10.68 19.36 6.15
N THR A 312 11.34 19.13 5.01
CA THR A 312 11.12 19.92 3.80
C THR A 312 9.67 19.81 3.32
N GLY A 313 9.07 18.62 3.43
CA GLY A 313 7.65 18.41 3.11
C GLY A 313 6.73 19.28 3.96
N VAL A 314 6.92 19.28 5.29
CA VAL A 314 6.14 20.13 6.21
C VAL A 314 6.37 21.62 5.94
N LEU A 315 7.61 22.06 5.73
CA LEU A 315 7.90 23.47 5.40
C LEU A 315 7.26 23.92 4.07
N SER A 316 7.25 23.05 3.06
CA SER A 316 6.61 23.34 1.78
C SER A 316 5.08 23.41 1.90
N TYR A 317 4.51 22.67 2.85
CA TYR A 317 3.09 22.73 3.18
C TYR A 317 2.75 24.01 3.95
N GLU A 318 3.51 24.33 5.00
CA GLU A 318 3.29 25.53 5.83
C GLU A 318 3.49 26.84 5.08
N SER A 319 4.25 26.85 3.97
CA SER A 319 4.40 28.02 3.10
C SER A 319 3.23 28.21 2.11
N GLY A 320 2.27 27.29 2.06
CA GLY A 320 1.16 27.30 1.11
C GLY A 320 1.53 26.84 -0.30
N ALA A 321 2.72 26.26 -0.50
CA ALA A 321 3.14 25.76 -1.81
C ALA A 321 2.56 24.37 -2.15
N VAL A 322 1.91 23.71 -1.19
CA VAL A 322 1.37 22.35 -1.26
C VAL A 322 0.01 22.34 -0.57
N ASP A 323 -0.96 21.68 -1.18
CA ASP A 323 -2.33 21.58 -0.64
C ASP A 323 -2.50 20.33 0.23
N TRP A 324 -1.85 19.23 -0.15
CA TRP A 324 -1.90 17.97 0.57
C TRP A 324 -0.54 17.28 0.70
N LEU A 325 -0.09 17.12 1.94
CA LEU A 325 0.99 16.22 2.31
C LEU A 325 0.42 14.83 2.65
N THR A 326 0.70 13.85 1.79
CA THR A 326 0.13 12.48 1.88
C THR A 326 0.72 11.64 3.03
N ASP A 327 1.82 12.10 3.65
CA ASP A 327 2.36 11.55 4.90
C ASP A 327 3.13 12.64 5.67
N VAL A 328 2.65 12.99 6.86
CA VAL A 328 3.38 13.83 7.81
C VAL A 328 4.45 12.98 8.47
N GLY A 329 5.62 12.99 7.84
CA GLY A 329 6.75 12.14 8.20
C GLY A 329 7.57 12.49 9.44
N PRO A 330 7.71 13.76 9.88
CA PRO A 330 8.61 14.08 10.99
C PRO A 330 8.19 13.45 12.32
N GLU A 331 9.16 13.17 13.19
CA GLU A 331 8.89 12.57 14.52
C GLU A 331 8.04 13.48 15.40
N TYR A 332 8.11 14.81 15.21
CA TYR A 332 7.28 15.77 15.94
C TYR A 332 5.82 15.81 15.49
N LYS A 333 5.38 14.91 14.59
CA LYS A 333 3.97 14.81 14.18
C LYS A 333 3.03 14.53 15.37
N THR A 334 3.53 13.91 16.44
CA THR A 334 2.74 13.70 17.66
C THR A 334 2.36 15.02 18.33
N GLU A 335 3.25 16.01 18.28
CA GLU A 335 3.05 17.37 18.77
C GLU A 335 2.07 18.11 17.84
N MET A 336 2.21 17.98 16.52
CA MET A 336 1.25 18.56 15.56
C MET A 336 -0.19 18.03 15.77
N LEU A 337 -0.34 16.73 16.04
CA LEU A 337 -1.64 16.13 16.39
C LEU A 337 -2.13 16.59 17.78
N ALA A 338 -1.23 16.86 18.72
CA ALA A 338 -1.61 17.44 20.02
C ALA A 338 -2.13 18.88 19.87
N GLU A 339 -1.48 19.71 19.05
CA GLU A 339 -1.95 21.07 18.69
C GLU A 339 -3.34 21.01 18.04
N ARG A 340 -3.57 20.01 17.17
CA ARG A 340 -4.89 19.76 16.58
C ARG A 340 -5.95 19.36 17.60
N ARG A 341 -5.61 18.47 18.54
CA ARG A 341 -6.53 18.09 19.61
C ARG A 341 -6.88 19.28 20.50
N ALA A 342 -5.91 20.13 20.85
CA ALA A 342 -6.16 21.34 21.64
C ALA A 342 -7.14 22.28 20.93
N TYR A 343 -6.97 22.46 19.61
CA TYR A 343 -7.91 23.25 18.79
C TYR A 343 -9.32 22.67 18.79
N LEU A 344 -9.46 21.35 18.59
CA LEU A 344 -10.77 20.69 18.55
C LEU A 344 -11.45 20.68 19.92
N GLU A 345 -10.69 20.55 21.01
CA GLU A 345 -11.24 20.59 22.37
C GLU A 345 -11.83 21.96 22.70
N ARG A 346 -11.17 23.04 22.25
CA ARG A 346 -11.68 24.41 22.42
C ARG A 346 -13.06 24.62 21.77
N PHE A 347 -13.30 23.95 20.63
CA PHE A 347 -14.55 24.03 19.86
C PHE A 347 -15.36 22.74 19.94
N LYS A 348 -15.23 21.99 21.04
CA LYS A 348 -15.87 20.68 21.17
C LYS A 348 -17.39 20.78 21.07
N ALA A 349 -17.99 21.83 21.61
CA ALA A 349 -19.45 22.01 21.58
C ALA A 349 -19.97 22.22 20.15
N GLU A 350 -19.28 23.04 19.36
CA GLU A 350 -19.59 23.30 17.95
C GLU A 350 -19.35 22.07 17.09
N LEU A 351 -18.25 21.35 17.34
CA LEU A 351 -17.94 20.09 16.67
C LEU A 351 -19.04 19.06 16.93
N ASP A 352 -19.36 18.80 18.21
CA ASP A 352 -20.37 17.82 18.61
C ASP A 352 -21.76 18.19 18.04
N ALA A 353 -22.13 19.48 18.05
CA ALA A 353 -23.38 19.97 17.47
C ALA A 353 -23.43 19.78 15.94
N GLY A 354 -22.36 20.11 15.22
CA GLY A 354 -22.29 19.94 13.77
C GLY A 354 -22.35 18.48 13.35
N LEU A 355 -21.66 17.60 14.07
CA LEU A 355 -21.69 16.16 13.82
C LEU A 355 -23.07 15.55 14.16
N ALA A 356 -23.72 16.01 15.23
CA ALA A 356 -25.09 15.57 15.58
C ALA A 356 -26.13 15.94 14.51
N LEU A 357 -25.86 16.96 13.70
CA LEU A 357 -26.67 17.35 12.54
C LEU A 357 -26.29 16.58 11.25
N GLY A 358 -25.39 15.60 11.34
CA GLY A 358 -24.92 14.81 10.18
C GLY A 358 -23.84 15.50 9.35
N GLY A 359 -23.25 16.60 9.84
CA GLY A 359 -22.13 17.26 9.18
C GLY A 359 -20.88 16.37 9.15
N ARG A 360 -20.06 16.51 8.11
CA ARG A 360 -18.73 15.86 8.07
C ARG A 360 -17.76 16.62 8.98
N VAL A 361 -16.81 15.92 9.58
CA VAL A 361 -15.76 16.53 10.44
C VAL A 361 -15.09 17.71 9.74
N ASP A 362 -14.67 17.53 8.49
CA ASP A 362 -13.95 18.58 7.75
C ASP A 362 -14.84 19.79 7.43
N ASP A 363 -16.13 19.59 7.20
CA ASP A 363 -17.08 20.68 6.93
C ASP A 363 -17.33 21.51 8.18
N VAL A 364 -17.50 20.84 9.33
CA VAL A 364 -17.67 21.51 10.62
C VAL A 364 -16.39 22.26 10.98
N VAL A 365 -15.23 21.63 10.84
CA VAL A 365 -13.92 22.23 11.14
C VAL A 365 -13.63 23.43 10.23
N ALA A 366 -13.97 23.34 8.94
CA ALA A 366 -13.77 24.45 8.00
C ALA A 366 -14.59 25.70 8.38
N ALA A 367 -15.69 25.52 9.10
CA ALA A 367 -16.53 26.62 9.58
C ALA A 367 -16.05 27.21 10.93
N LEU A 368 -15.09 26.57 11.61
CA LEU A 368 -14.58 27.04 12.89
C LEU A 368 -13.59 28.21 12.72
N PRO A 369 -13.46 29.11 13.73
CA PRO A 369 -12.49 30.20 13.71
C PRO A 369 -11.03 29.73 13.56
N GLU A 370 -10.14 30.64 13.16
CA GLU A 370 -8.70 30.38 13.03
C GLU A 370 -8.06 29.79 14.30
N PRO A 371 -7.06 28.88 14.16
CA PRO A 371 -6.29 28.38 15.28
C PRO A 371 -5.59 29.49 16.08
N GLY A 372 -5.58 29.34 17.40
CA GLY A 372 -4.82 30.19 18.31
C GLY A 372 -3.34 29.80 18.40
N ARG A 373 -2.62 30.41 19.34
CA ARG A 373 -1.22 30.06 19.60
C ARG A 373 -1.12 28.64 20.18
N GLY A 374 -0.29 27.78 19.55
CA GLY A 374 -0.12 26.38 19.98
C GLY A 374 -1.24 25.44 19.54
N GLU A 375 -2.05 25.89 18.59
CA GLU A 375 -3.15 25.13 17.98
C GLU A 375 -2.94 25.05 16.47
N ARG A 376 -3.51 24.04 15.83
CA ARG A 376 -3.58 23.95 14.36
C ARG A 376 -4.83 23.23 13.92
N ARG A 377 -5.31 23.51 12.70
CA ARG A 377 -6.43 22.75 12.10
C ARG A 377 -5.99 21.75 11.04
N ASN A 378 -4.79 21.94 10.50
CA ASN A 378 -4.40 21.51 9.17
C ASN A 378 -3.57 20.21 9.12
N VAL A 379 -3.75 19.37 10.14
CA VAL A 379 -3.15 18.04 10.26
C VAL A 379 -4.20 17.10 10.84
N ARG A 380 -4.31 15.89 10.29
CA ARG A 380 -5.29 14.89 10.73
C ARG A 380 -4.74 13.48 10.61
N GLY A 381 -5.02 12.65 11.62
CA GLY A 381 -4.80 11.20 11.58
C GLY A 381 -6.03 10.49 11.03
N PHE A 382 -5.81 9.53 10.15
CA PHE A 382 -6.83 8.66 9.56
C PHE A 382 -6.51 7.21 9.88
N ASN A 383 -7.53 6.45 10.28
CA ASN A 383 -7.38 5.00 10.45
C ASN A 383 -6.97 4.36 9.13
N ALA A 384 -5.99 3.47 9.18
CA ALA A 384 -5.49 2.76 8.02
C ALA A 384 -6.05 1.34 7.95
N PHE A 385 -5.98 0.77 6.75
CA PHE A 385 -6.41 -0.60 6.46
C PHE A 385 -5.37 -1.60 6.95
N GLY A 386 -4.98 -1.49 8.21
CA GLY A 386 -3.93 -2.30 8.76
C GLY A 386 -3.91 -2.32 10.27
N THR A 387 -3.32 -3.37 10.80
CA THR A 387 -3.27 -3.65 12.24
C THR A 387 -1.84 -3.91 12.67
N ASP A 388 -1.43 -3.22 13.72
CA ASP A 388 -0.14 -3.37 14.41
C ASP A 388 -0.29 -4.48 15.46
N PHE A 389 0.65 -5.43 15.47
CA PHE A 389 0.58 -6.61 16.34
C PHE A 389 1.96 -7.16 16.68
N PHE A 390 1.99 -8.06 17.67
CA PHE A 390 3.15 -8.90 17.93
C PHE A 390 2.77 -10.38 17.78
N SER A 391 3.54 -11.12 17.00
CA SER A 391 3.31 -12.56 16.77
C SER A 391 3.95 -13.39 17.88
N PHE A 392 3.22 -14.37 18.41
CA PHE A 392 3.78 -15.41 19.27
C PHE A 392 4.33 -16.55 18.42
N ASN A 393 5.52 -17.07 18.73
CA ASN A 393 5.99 -18.30 18.08
C ASN A 393 5.14 -19.49 18.56
N CYS A 394 4.40 -20.11 17.64
CA CYS A 394 3.44 -21.16 17.95
C CYS A 394 4.00 -22.58 17.80
N ARG A 395 5.27 -22.72 17.40
CA ARG A 395 5.93 -24.02 17.20
C ARG A 395 6.08 -24.78 18.52
N PRO A 396 6.08 -26.12 18.52
CA PRO A 396 6.28 -26.92 19.74
C PRO A 396 7.57 -26.60 20.51
N ALA A 397 8.63 -26.25 19.79
CA ALA A 397 9.92 -25.85 20.34
C ALA A 397 10.51 -24.65 19.59
N LEU A 398 11.35 -23.90 20.28
CA LEU A 398 12.21 -22.87 19.71
C LEU A 398 13.46 -23.52 19.07
N PRO A 399 14.23 -22.81 18.22
CA PRO A 399 15.45 -23.34 17.64
C PRO A 399 16.42 -23.92 18.68
N GLY A 400 16.98 -25.10 18.37
CA GLY A 400 17.85 -25.84 19.27
C GLY A 400 17.11 -26.57 20.40
N ASP A 401 15.88 -27.05 20.13
CA ASP A 401 15.04 -27.82 21.05
C ASP A 401 14.75 -27.13 22.39
N ARG A 402 14.83 -25.80 22.40
CA ARG A 402 14.51 -24.98 23.55
C ARG A 402 12.99 -24.98 23.79
N ALA A 403 12.59 -25.09 25.05
CA ALA A 403 11.18 -25.04 25.44
C ALA A 403 10.50 -23.76 24.91
N ASN A 404 9.29 -23.91 24.35
CA ASN A 404 8.47 -22.80 23.89
C ASN A 404 7.15 -22.72 24.67
N PRO A 405 7.05 -21.88 25.72
CA PRO A 405 5.80 -21.72 26.46
C PRO A 405 4.65 -21.21 25.59
N PHE A 406 4.94 -20.47 24.50
CA PHE A 406 3.93 -19.90 23.61
C PHE A 406 3.30 -20.92 22.64
N HIS A 407 3.75 -22.17 22.64
CA HIS A 407 3.02 -23.26 22.00
C HIS A 407 1.63 -23.44 22.64
N ASP A 408 1.50 -23.22 23.94
CA ASP A 408 0.22 -23.28 24.66
C ASP A 408 -0.59 -21.98 24.48
N ALA A 409 -1.82 -22.10 23.97
CA ALA A 409 -2.74 -20.98 23.76
C ALA A 409 -3.06 -20.20 25.05
N ARG A 410 -3.11 -20.87 26.21
CA ARG A 410 -3.34 -20.23 27.51
C ARG A 410 -2.24 -19.23 27.84
N VAL A 411 -0.98 -19.56 27.56
CA VAL A 411 0.16 -18.65 27.75
C VAL A 411 0.04 -17.44 26.83
N ARG A 412 -0.34 -17.65 25.55
CA ARG A 412 -0.56 -16.54 24.61
C ARG A 412 -1.69 -15.61 25.06
N ARG A 413 -2.83 -16.18 25.51
CA ARG A 413 -3.95 -15.41 26.07
C ARG A 413 -3.53 -14.63 27.32
N ALA A 414 -2.77 -15.23 28.23
CA ALA A 414 -2.24 -14.55 29.41
C ALA A 414 -1.41 -13.31 29.04
N PHE A 415 -0.49 -13.44 28.08
CA PHE A 415 0.33 -12.33 27.62
C PHE A 415 -0.48 -11.24 26.93
N ALA A 416 -1.53 -11.60 26.19
CA ALA A 416 -2.42 -10.62 25.56
C ALA A 416 -3.27 -9.85 26.57
N LEU A 417 -3.86 -10.55 27.54
CA LEU A 417 -4.70 -9.97 28.61
C LEU A 417 -3.91 -9.05 29.55
N ALA A 418 -2.60 -9.26 29.68
CA ALA A 418 -1.71 -8.46 30.52
C ALA A 418 -1.28 -7.11 29.90
N VAL A 419 -1.62 -6.85 28.63
CA VAL A 419 -1.21 -5.63 27.93
C VAL A 419 -2.33 -4.60 27.92
N ASP A 420 -2.10 -3.48 28.58
CA ASP A 420 -2.97 -2.30 28.50
C ASP A 420 -2.69 -1.56 27.19
N LYS A 421 -3.40 -1.97 26.14
CA LYS A 421 -3.28 -1.42 24.79
C LYS A 421 -3.66 0.06 24.72
N GLN A 422 -4.57 0.52 25.57
CA GLN A 422 -4.98 1.93 25.61
C GLN A 422 -3.82 2.80 26.13
N THR A 423 -3.14 2.36 27.19
CA THR A 423 -1.93 3.03 27.67
C THR A 423 -0.82 3.06 26.61
N LEU A 424 -0.66 2.00 25.80
CA LEU A 424 0.31 2.00 24.70
C LEU A 424 -0.02 3.10 23.67
N VAL A 425 -1.28 3.20 23.25
CA VAL A 425 -1.71 4.22 22.29
C VAL A 425 -1.57 5.63 22.87
N ASP A 426 -2.02 5.84 24.11
CA ASP A 426 -2.10 7.19 24.68
C ASP A 426 -0.76 7.75 25.13
N ARG A 427 0.19 6.88 25.52
CA ARG A 427 1.46 7.30 26.13
C ARG A 427 2.68 6.96 25.31
N VAL A 428 2.63 5.94 24.47
CA VAL A 428 3.79 5.46 23.71
C VAL A 428 3.73 5.95 22.26
N THR A 429 2.65 5.68 21.54
CA THR A 429 2.55 6.03 20.10
C THR A 429 1.98 7.43 19.88
N ARG A 430 0.93 7.79 20.63
CA ARG A 430 0.32 9.13 20.71
C ARG A 430 -0.26 9.65 19.38
N LEU A 431 -0.58 8.76 18.44
CA LEU A 431 -1.15 9.15 17.12
C LEU A 431 -2.69 9.13 17.11
N GLY A 432 -3.33 8.76 18.21
CA GLY A 432 -4.79 8.61 18.29
C GLY A 432 -5.28 7.34 17.62
N GLU A 433 -4.46 6.29 17.62
CA GLU A 433 -4.83 5.00 17.05
C GLU A 433 -6.04 4.36 17.76
N ARG A 434 -6.84 3.59 17.02
CA ARG A 434 -7.89 2.77 17.62
C ARG A 434 -7.26 1.50 18.19
N VAL A 435 -7.52 1.18 19.46
CA VAL A 435 -7.11 -0.10 20.06
C VAL A 435 -7.74 -1.26 19.30
N ALA A 436 -6.94 -2.30 19.03
CA ALA A 436 -7.37 -3.50 18.33
C ALA A 436 -7.34 -4.72 19.27
N SER A 437 -8.42 -5.49 19.29
CA SER A 437 -8.51 -6.79 19.98
C SER A 437 -8.48 -7.97 19.00
N THR A 438 -8.65 -7.70 17.70
CA THR A 438 -8.57 -8.65 16.58
C THR A 438 -7.74 -8.05 15.42
N LEU A 439 -7.72 -8.68 14.24
CA LEU A 439 -6.86 -8.25 13.13
C LEU A 439 -7.59 -7.38 12.09
N VAL A 440 -8.83 -7.70 11.76
CA VAL A 440 -9.60 -6.96 10.77
C VAL A 440 -9.99 -5.60 11.36
N PRO A 441 -9.54 -4.47 10.80
CA PRO A 441 -9.96 -3.16 11.29
C PRO A 441 -11.48 -3.04 11.21
N HIS A 442 -12.11 -2.59 12.28
CA HIS A 442 -13.55 -2.36 12.28
C HIS A 442 -13.93 -1.31 11.23
N ASP A 443 -15.15 -1.43 10.70
CA ASP A 443 -15.75 -0.47 9.77
C ASP A 443 -14.97 -0.34 8.44
N SER A 444 -14.08 -1.29 8.15
CA SER A 444 -13.19 -1.26 6.98
C SER A 444 -13.63 -2.14 5.82
N ILE A 445 -14.56 -3.08 6.07
CA ILE A 445 -15.12 -3.99 5.09
C ILE A 445 -16.66 -3.89 5.20
N PRO A 446 -17.35 -3.46 4.12
CA PRO A 446 -18.80 -3.38 4.12
C PRO A 446 -19.47 -4.70 4.49
N GLY A 447 -20.43 -4.66 5.41
CA GLY A 447 -21.19 -5.83 5.85
C GLY A 447 -20.45 -6.79 6.79
N TYR A 448 -19.15 -6.60 7.06
CA TYR A 448 -18.44 -7.47 7.99
C TYR A 448 -18.82 -7.16 9.45
N PRO A 449 -19.32 -8.14 10.23
CA PRO A 449 -19.71 -7.89 11.61
C PRO A 449 -18.55 -7.39 12.47
N ARG A 450 -18.84 -6.51 13.42
CA ARG A 450 -17.84 -6.10 14.42
C ARG A 450 -17.44 -7.30 15.29
N VAL A 451 -16.14 -7.56 15.37
CA VAL A 451 -15.58 -8.66 16.16
C VAL A 451 -14.68 -8.11 17.26
N ASP A 452 -14.99 -8.43 18.51
CA ASP A 452 -14.13 -8.11 19.65
C ASP A 452 -13.39 -9.38 20.12
N GLY A 453 -12.08 -9.27 20.29
CA GLY A 453 -11.22 -10.27 20.92
C GLY A 453 -10.94 -9.96 22.39
N LEU A 454 -9.84 -10.48 22.94
CA LEU A 454 -9.47 -10.21 24.33
C LEU A 454 -8.99 -8.76 24.56
N GLY A 455 -9.53 -8.14 25.61
CA GLY A 455 -9.12 -6.84 26.15
C GLY A 455 -8.03 -6.95 27.22
N TYR A 456 -7.86 -5.89 28.02
CA TYR A 456 -6.95 -5.87 29.18
C TYR A 456 -7.67 -6.40 30.42
N ASP A 457 -7.14 -7.48 31.01
CA ASP A 457 -7.65 -8.11 32.23
C ASP A 457 -6.49 -8.86 32.93
N PRO A 458 -5.73 -8.19 33.80
CA PRO A 458 -4.55 -8.79 34.43
C PRO A 458 -4.89 -9.91 35.43
N GLU A 459 -6.11 -9.93 35.97
CA GLU A 459 -6.55 -11.02 36.85
C GLU A 459 -6.77 -12.31 36.07
N ARG A 460 -7.53 -12.23 34.96
CA ARG A 460 -7.69 -13.35 34.05
C ARG A 460 -6.37 -13.74 33.40
N ALA A 461 -5.48 -12.79 33.13
CA ALA A 461 -4.15 -13.08 32.60
C ALA A 461 -3.37 -14.03 33.53
N ARG A 462 -3.34 -13.76 34.84
CA ARG A 462 -2.73 -14.65 35.84
C ARG A 462 -3.44 -16.00 35.94
N ALA A 463 -4.76 -16.01 35.83
CA ALA A 463 -5.54 -17.26 35.85
C ALA A 463 -5.21 -18.17 34.64
N GLU A 464 -5.11 -17.60 33.44
CA GLU A 464 -4.71 -18.31 32.22
C GLU A 464 -3.29 -18.87 32.33
N LEU A 465 -2.35 -18.07 32.84
CA LEU A 465 -0.97 -18.49 33.05
C LEU A 465 -0.86 -19.63 34.07
N LYS A 466 -1.61 -19.54 35.17
CA LYS A 466 -1.73 -20.61 36.17
C LYS A 466 -2.37 -21.87 35.57
N ALA A 467 -3.43 -21.73 34.78
CA ALA A 467 -4.08 -22.86 34.11
C ALA A 467 -3.14 -23.56 33.11
N ALA A 468 -2.17 -22.83 32.55
CA ALA A 468 -1.09 -23.39 31.74
C ALA A 468 0.04 -24.06 32.56
N GLY A 469 -0.07 -24.08 33.89
CA GLY A 469 0.88 -24.71 34.81
C GLY A 469 1.91 -23.76 35.42
N TRP A 470 1.88 -22.47 35.07
CA TRP A 470 2.86 -21.48 35.52
C TRP A 470 2.33 -20.68 36.72
N GLU A 471 2.89 -20.89 37.90
CA GLU A 471 2.56 -20.11 39.10
C GLU A 471 3.80 -19.90 39.95
N ASP A 472 3.81 -18.87 40.78
CA ASP A 472 4.88 -18.62 41.76
C ASP A 472 4.61 -19.49 43.00
N ARG A 473 5.26 -20.67 43.06
CA ARG A 473 5.02 -21.67 44.12
C ARG A 473 5.92 -21.44 45.32
N ASN A 474 7.13 -20.92 45.06
CA ASN A 474 8.16 -20.71 46.08
C ASN A 474 8.10 -19.32 46.74
N GLY A 475 7.29 -18.38 46.20
CA GLY A 475 7.11 -17.03 46.72
C GLY A 475 8.25 -16.05 46.37
N ASP A 476 9.15 -16.40 45.45
CA ASP A 476 10.29 -15.57 45.03
C ASP A 476 9.92 -14.48 44.00
N GLY A 477 8.65 -14.44 43.59
CA GLY A 477 8.16 -13.46 42.64
C GLY A 477 8.44 -13.83 41.19
N ILE A 478 8.81 -15.08 40.88
CA ILE A 478 9.00 -15.59 39.52
C ILE A 478 8.10 -16.81 39.33
N VAL A 479 7.34 -16.84 38.23
CA VAL A 479 6.50 -18.01 37.92
C VAL A 479 7.34 -19.18 37.42
N GLU A 480 6.97 -20.38 37.86
CA GLU A 480 7.67 -21.63 37.55
C GLU A 480 6.67 -22.72 37.13
N ASP A 481 7.15 -23.75 36.44
CA ASP A 481 6.35 -24.93 36.09
C ASP A 481 6.23 -25.90 37.29
N ALA A 482 5.50 -27.00 37.10
CA ALA A 482 5.30 -28.01 38.15
C ALA A 482 6.60 -28.69 38.62
N ASN A 483 7.69 -28.58 37.87
CA ASN A 483 9.01 -29.13 38.20
C ASN A 483 9.93 -28.08 38.84
N GLY A 484 9.45 -26.85 39.07
CA GLY A 484 10.25 -25.73 39.59
C GLY A 484 11.15 -25.08 38.53
N VAL A 485 10.92 -25.33 37.24
CA VAL A 485 11.64 -24.65 36.16
C VAL A 485 11.04 -23.27 35.96
N LYS A 486 11.87 -22.23 36.12
CA LYS A 486 11.45 -20.83 35.95
C LYS A 486 10.98 -20.55 34.54
N PHE A 487 9.99 -19.68 34.39
CA PHE A 487 9.56 -19.21 33.08
C PHE A 487 10.74 -18.56 32.34
N PRO A 488 11.04 -18.97 31.09
CA PRO A 488 12.18 -18.44 30.36
C PRO A 488 12.03 -16.95 30.07
N THR A 489 13.13 -16.20 30.13
CA THR A 489 13.13 -14.78 29.72
C THR A 489 12.60 -14.65 28.29
N VAL A 490 11.54 -13.86 28.13
CA VAL A 490 10.86 -13.67 26.84
C VAL A 490 11.68 -12.75 25.96
N ASP A 491 12.06 -13.23 24.78
CA ASP A 491 12.75 -12.45 23.76
C ASP A 491 11.74 -11.75 22.82
N ILE A 492 11.75 -10.41 22.82
CA ILE A 492 10.91 -9.57 21.96
C ILE A 492 11.74 -9.05 20.79
N LEU A 493 11.59 -9.68 19.62
CA LEU A 493 12.28 -9.32 18.39
C LEU A 493 11.58 -8.16 17.67
N TYR A 494 12.34 -7.13 17.29
CA TYR A 494 11.82 -6.03 16.45
C TYR A 494 12.85 -5.50 15.46
N SER A 495 12.38 -4.81 14.43
CA SER A 495 13.25 -4.11 13.47
C SER A 495 13.54 -2.68 13.92
N THR A 496 14.78 -2.21 13.76
CA THR A 496 15.27 -0.90 14.25
C THR A 496 15.01 0.27 13.29
N SER A 497 14.23 0.07 12.23
CA SER A 497 13.90 1.12 11.25
C SER A 497 12.98 2.22 11.80
N SER A 498 12.35 1.99 12.95
CA SER A 498 11.52 2.98 13.63
C SER A 498 11.66 2.82 15.15
N PRO A 499 11.78 3.92 15.91
CA PRO A 499 11.82 3.87 17.38
C PRO A 499 10.50 3.35 17.99
N ARG A 500 9.39 3.39 17.23
CA ARG A 500 8.06 2.90 17.64
C ARG A 500 8.14 1.52 18.28
N TYR A 501 8.77 0.56 17.61
CA TYR A 501 8.76 -0.84 18.08
C TYR A 501 9.67 -1.08 19.28
N GLN A 502 10.76 -0.32 19.42
CA GLN A 502 11.57 -0.35 20.64
C GLN A 502 10.73 0.12 21.83
N ASN A 503 10.02 1.25 21.69
CA ASN A 503 9.23 1.83 22.77
C ASN A 503 8.04 0.92 23.16
N LEU A 504 7.35 0.33 22.16
CA LEU A 504 6.29 -0.66 22.41
C LEU A 504 6.83 -1.91 23.11
N ALA A 505 7.96 -2.45 22.68
CA ALA A 505 8.58 -3.63 23.31
C ALA A 505 8.99 -3.36 24.77
N LEU A 506 9.57 -2.20 25.05
CA LEU A 506 9.92 -1.79 26.42
C LEU A 506 8.68 -1.66 27.31
N ALA A 507 7.62 -1.04 26.82
CA ALA A 507 6.37 -0.89 27.57
C ALA A 507 5.71 -2.25 27.86
N MET A 508 5.63 -3.15 26.87
CA MET A 508 5.09 -4.50 27.07
C MET A 508 5.94 -5.34 28.03
N ARG A 509 7.27 -5.25 27.94
CA ARG A 509 8.18 -5.89 28.92
C ARG A 509 7.83 -5.46 30.35
N ASP A 510 7.63 -4.16 30.58
CA ASP A 510 7.34 -3.63 31.90
C ASP A 510 5.94 -4.06 32.37
N MET A 511 4.95 -4.12 31.46
CA MET A 511 3.62 -4.67 31.75
C MET A 511 3.68 -6.16 32.12
N TRP A 512 4.36 -7.01 31.34
CA TRP A 512 4.47 -8.44 31.66
C TRP A 512 5.24 -8.71 32.95
N LYS A 513 6.30 -7.93 33.22
CA LYS A 513 7.00 -8.02 34.51
C LYS A 513 6.07 -7.69 35.68
N ARG A 514 5.24 -6.66 35.55
CA ARG A 514 4.31 -6.22 36.60
C ARG A 514 3.14 -7.19 36.78
N GLU A 515 2.48 -7.57 35.69
CA GLU A 515 1.21 -8.31 35.76
C GLU A 515 1.39 -9.83 35.86
N LEU A 516 2.40 -10.37 35.17
CA LEU A 516 2.64 -11.82 35.05
C LEU A 516 3.88 -12.30 35.79
N ARG A 517 4.70 -11.39 36.32
CA ARG A 517 5.99 -11.72 36.95
C ARG A 517 6.96 -12.45 36.02
N VAL A 518 6.87 -12.16 34.71
CA VAL A 518 7.75 -12.74 33.69
C VAL A 518 8.76 -11.71 33.21
N ALA A 519 10.04 -12.09 33.17
CA ALA A 519 11.09 -11.27 32.60
C ALA A 519 11.03 -11.29 31.07
N ALA A 520 11.29 -10.14 30.43
CA ALA A 520 11.45 -10.05 28.99
C ALA A 520 12.63 -9.14 28.61
N GLU A 521 13.22 -9.39 27.46
CA GLU A 521 14.32 -8.64 26.87
C GLU A 521 13.94 -8.17 25.46
N CYS A 522 14.46 -7.01 25.08
CA CYS A 522 14.14 -6.36 23.81
C CYS A 522 15.32 -6.55 22.84
N ARG A 523 15.07 -7.21 21.71
CA ARG A 523 16.11 -7.53 20.71
C ARG A 523 15.84 -6.83 19.39
N GLY A 524 16.46 -5.67 19.23
CA GLY A 524 16.43 -4.91 17.99
C GLY A 524 17.42 -5.47 16.95
N LYS A 525 16.98 -5.62 15.71
CA LYS A 525 17.82 -5.96 14.54
C LYS A 525 17.55 -5.04 13.37
N ASP A 526 18.51 -4.89 12.46
CA ASP A 526 18.23 -4.25 11.17
C ASP A 526 17.19 -5.08 10.38
N SER A 527 16.51 -4.44 9.43
CA SER A 527 15.38 -5.05 8.71
C SER A 527 15.71 -6.36 8.00
N LYS A 528 16.96 -6.56 7.54
CA LYS A 528 17.35 -7.80 6.85
C LYS A 528 17.53 -8.92 7.85
N LEU A 529 18.34 -8.71 8.89
CA LEU A 529 18.57 -9.74 9.93
C LEU A 529 17.29 -10.05 10.72
N TYR A 530 16.40 -9.08 10.91
CA TYR A 530 15.08 -9.29 11.48
C TYR A 530 14.25 -10.27 10.62
N LYS A 531 14.19 -10.07 9.30
CA LYS A 531 13.44 -10.97 8.39
C LYS A 531 14.02 -12.38 8.38
N GLU A 532 15.35 -12.51 8.43
CA GLU A 532 16.02 -13.81 8.49
C GLU A 532 15.66 -14.59 9.76
N ASP A 533 15.66 -13.93 10.92
CA ASP A 533 15.25 -14.56 12.18
C ASP A 533 13.77 -14.93 12.19
N LEU A 534 12.92 -14.04 11.68
CA LEU A 534 11.48 -14.25 11.58
C LEU A 534 11.18 -15.52 10.76
N LYS A 535 11.78 -15.65 9.56
CA LYS A 535 11.61 -16.81 8.69
C LYS A 535 12.16 -18.11 9.29
N LYS A 536 13.23 -18.04 10.08
CA LYS A 536 13.82 -19.20 10.79
C LYS A 536 13.07 -19.58 12.07
N GLY A 537 12.05 -18.81 12.48
CA GLY A 537 11.38 -19.02 13.77
C GLY A 537 12.28 -18.70 14.98
N ASN A 538 13.31 -17.88 14.80
CA ASN A 538 14.25 -17.50 15.85
C ASN A 538 13.75 -16.29 16.65
N PHE A 539 12.63 -16.48 17.34
CA PHE A 539 12.00 -15.49 18.23
C PHE A 539 11.02 -16.20 19.17
N MET A 540 10.70 -15.56 20.30
CA MET A 540 9.56 -15.97 21.14
C MET A 540 8.35 -15.09 20.83
N ILE A 541 8.56 -13.78 20.79
CA ILE A 541 7.60 -12.79 20.33
C ILE A 541 8.30 -11.90 19.31
N ALA A 542 7.66 -11.62 18.18
CA ALA A 542 8.20 -10.71 17.17
C ALA A 542 7.20 -9.63 16.81
N ARG A 543 7.66 -8.38 16.64
CA ARG A 543 6.83 -7.32 16.06
C ARG A 543 6.30 -7.79 14.71
N GLY A 544 5.12 -7.35 14.33
CA GLY A 544 4.57 -7.55 13.00
C GLY A 544 3.55 -6.47 12.68
N GLY A 545 2.99 -6.55 11.49
CA GLY A 545 1.95 -5.65 11.05
C GLY A 545 1.47 -6.10 9.68
N TRP A 546 0.19 -5.86 9.39
CA TRP A 546 -0.40 -6.21 8.11
C TRP A 546 -1.27 -5.06 7.63
N TYR A 547 -1.13 -4.70 6.35
CA TYR A 547 -2.07 -3.86 5.63
C TYR A 547 -2.85 -4.78 4.68
N GLY A 548 -4.17 -4.62 4.62
CA GLY A 548 -5.01 -5.45 3.78
C GLY A 548 -4.71 -5.23 2.30
N ASP A 549 -4.57 -6.33 1.56
CA ASP A 549 -4.26 -6.30 0.12
C ASP A 549 -5.53 -6.10 -0.73
N TYR A 550 -6.68 -6.53 -0.23
CA TYR A 550 -7.99 -6.50 -0.89
C TYR A 550 -9.12 -6.39 0.16
N GLY A 551 -10.32 -6.01 -0.27
CA GLY A 551 -11.46 -5.69 0.60
C GLY A 551 -12.19 -6.89 1.22
N ASP A 552 -11.48 -7.92 1.68
CA ASP A 552 -12.08 -9.12 2.27
C ASP A 552 -11.36 -9.54 3.56
N PRO A 553 -12.06 -10.08 4.59
CA PRO A 553 -11.42 -10.46 5.85
C PRO A 553 -10.29 -11.50 5.68
N THR A 554 -10.31 -12.30 4.61
CA THR A 554 -9.27 -13.32 4.36
C THR A 554 -7.87 -12.74 4.17
N THR A 555 -7.72 -11.47 3.79
CA THR A 555 -6.37 -10.83 3.75
C THR A 555 -5.69 -10.84 5.13
N TRP A 556 -6.44 -10.89 6.23
CA TRP A 556 -5.91 -11.10 7.59
C TRP A 556 -6.01 -12.55 8.08
N LEU A 557 -7.13 -13.22 7.81
CA LEU A 557 -7.38 -14.56 8.36
C LEU A 557 -6.49 -15.62 7.72
N ASP A 558 -6.16 -15.50 6.42
CA ASP A 558 -5.28 -16.43 5.72
C ASP A 558 -3.85 -16.41 6.26
N LEU A 559 -3.43 -15.34 6.95
CA LEU A 559 -2.14 -15.28 7.62
C LEU A 559 -1.99 -16.41 8.64
N GLN A 560 -3.09 -16.97 9.14
CA GLN A 560 -3.13 -18.03 10.15
C GLN A 560 -3.28 -19.42 9.55
N LEU A 561 -3.60 -19.52 8.27
CA LEU A 561 -3.77 -20.80 7.59
C LEU A 561 -2.49 -21.64 7.67
N SER A 562 -2.64 -22.92 7.99
CA SER A 562 -1.53 -23.87 8.00
C SER A 562 -0.82 -23.89 6.64
N GLY A 563 0.51 -23.74 6.64
CA GLY A 563 1.32 -23.76 5.42
C GLY A 563 1.35 -22.45 4.62
N ASN A 564 0.60 -21.41 5.02
CA ASN A 564 0.67 -20.11 4.36
C ASN A 564 2.07 -19.48 4.49
N GLY A 565 2.62 -18.94 3.39
CA GLY A 565 3.97 -18.36 3.35
C GLY A 565 4.18 -17.12 4.23
N ASN A 566 3.10 -16.47 4.66
CA ASN A 566 3.10 -15.33 5.60
C ASN A 566 2.91 -15.77 7.07
N ASN A 567 2.71 -17.06 7.34
CA ASN A 567 2.59 -17.62 8.69
C ASN A 567 3.96 -17.90 9.33
N ASP A 568 4.77 -16.85 9.51
CA ASP A 568 6.13 -16.97 10.07
C ASP A 568 6.17 -17.49 11.52
N ARG A 569 5.06 -17.34 12.24
CA ARG A 569 4.86 -17.87 13.60
C ARG A 569 4.72 -19.38 13.68
N GLY A 570 4.48 -20.07 12.57
CA GLY A 570 4.26 -21.51 12.55
C GLY A 570 3.01 -21.91 13.34
N TYR A 571 1.95 -21.10 13.29
CA TYR A 571 0.65 -21.46 13.84
C TYR A 571 0.02 -22.51 12.93
N SER A 572 -0.56 -23.55 13.52
CA SER A 572 -1.28 -24.59 12.78
C SER A 572 -2.33 -25.17 13.70
N ASN A 573 -3.59 -25.10 13.28
CA ASN A 573 -4.71 -25.63 14.03
C ASN A 573 -5.78 -26.13 13.04
N PRO A 574 -6.08 -27.45 13.01
CA PRO A 574 -7.00 -28.01 12.04
C PRO A 574 -8.44 -27.51 12.19
N GLU A 575 -8.85 -27.05 13.38
CA GLU A 575 -10.18 -26.45 13.56
C GLU A 575 -10.26 -25.08 12.88
N PHE A 576 -9.21 -24.26 12.99
CA PHE A 576 -9.13 -23.00 12.26
C PHE A 576 -9.17 -23.22 10.74
N ASP A 577 -8.35 -24.15 10.25
CA ASP A 577 -8.29 -24.47 8.82
C ASP A 577 -9.67 -24.97 8.31
N ARG A 578 -10.39 -25.76 9.13
CA ARG A 578 -11.75 -26.23 8.83
C ARG A 578 -12.76 -25.08 8.77
N MET A 579 -12.78 -24.20 9.78
CA MET A 579 -13.73 -23.08 9.83
C MET A 579 -13.52 -22.13 8.64
N LEU A 580 -12.27 -21.85 8.27
CA LEU A 580 -11.95 -20.99 7.13
C LEU A 580 -12.33 -21.64 5.79
N ALA A 581 -12.12 -22.96 5.65
CA ALA A 581 -12.57 -23.70 4.48
C ALA A 581 -14.10 -23.72 4.34
N GLU A 582 -14.83 -23.85 5.46
CA GLU A 582 -16.29 -23.76 5.51
C GLU A 582 -16.77 -22.37 5.04
N ALA A 583 -16.18 -21.29 5.55
CA ALA A 583 -16.50 -19.94 5.12
C ALA A 583 -16.20 -19.71 3.63
N ASN A 584 -15.11 -20.27 3.10
CA ASN A 584 -14.77 -20.15 1.67
C ASN A 584 -15.69 -20.96 0.75
N ALA A 585 -16.37 -21.99 1.26
CA ALA A 585 -17.34 -22.77 0.50
C ALA A 585 -18.76 -22.17 0.52
N GLU A 586 -19.03 -21.21 1.42
CA GLU A 586 -20.33 -20.54 1.53
C GLU A 586 -20.59 -19.62 0.33
N LYS A 587 -21.80 -19.72 -0.23
CA LYS A 587 -22.22 -19.00 -1.43
C LYS A 587 -22.99 -17.72 -1.10
N ASP A 588 -23.69 -17.68 0.04
CA ASP A 588 -24.36 -16.46 0.47
C ASP A 588 -23.32 -15.47 1.04
N PRO A 589 -23.13 -14.29 0.42
CA PRO A 589 -22.08 -13.37 0.84
C PRO A 589 -22.22 -12.87 2.28
N ALA A 590 -23.45 -12.65 2.75
CA ALA A 590 -23.70 -12.19 4.10
C ALA A 590 -23.36 -13.28 5.13
N ARG A 591 -23.82 -14.51 4.89
CA ARG A 591 -23.52 -15.66 5.74
C ARG A 591 -22.02 -15.98 5.75
N ARG A 592 -21.33 -15.83 4.62
CA ARG A 592 -19.87 -15.99 4.56
C ARG A 592 -19.17 -15.00 5.49
N LEU A 593 -19.56 -13.72 5.49
CA LEU A 593 -18.98 -12.71 6.38
C LEU A 593 -19.26 -13.02 7.87
N GLU A 594 -20.45 -13.56 8.19
CA GLU A 594 -20.74 -14.04 9.54
C GLU A 594 -19.82 -15.20 9.95
N LEU A 595 -19.62 -16.20 9.08
CA LEU A 595 -18.71 -17.33 9.34
C LEU A 595 -17.27 -16.85 9.56
N LEU A 596 -16.78 -15.92 8.74
CA LEU A 596 -15.45 -15.32 8.92
C LEU A 596 -15.34 -14.53 10.24
N ALA A 597 -16.40 -13.83 10.64
CA ALA A 597 -16.45 -13.13 11.92
C ALA A 597 -16.45 -14.10 13.12
N GLU A 598 -17.12 -15.25 12.99
CA GLU A 598 -17.04 -16.36 13.96
C GLU A 598 -15.62 -16.94 14.03
N CYS A 599 -14.95 -17.13 12.88
CA CYS A 599 -13.55 -17.56 12.80
C CYS A 599 -12.63 -16.59 13.54
N GLU A 600 -12.72 -15.30 13.25
CA GLU A 600 -11.89 -14.27 13.86
C GLU A 600 -12.12 -14.19 15.38
N ARG A 601 -13.39 -14.24 15.82
CA ARG A 601 -13.73 -14.22 17.24
C ARG A 601 -13.12 -15.41 17.96
N TRP A 602 -13.31 -16.62 17.42
CA TRP A 602 -12.74 -17.84 18.00
C TRP A 602 -11.22 -17.75 18.07
N LEU A 603 -10.58 -17.32 16.98
CA LEU A 603 -9.13 -17.19 16.91
C LEU A 603 -8.58 -16.24 17.98
N PHE A 604 -9.20 -15.08 18.19
CA PHE A 604 -8.74 -14.06 19.14
C PHE A 604 -9.34 -14.14 20.54
N THR A 605 -10.11 -15.19 20.84
CA THR A 605 -10.60 -15.48 22.20
C THR A 605 -10.14 -16.83 22.73
N VAL A 606 -9.86 -17.79 21.83
CA VAL A 606 -9.43 -19.15 22.16
C VAL A 606 -7.95 -19.34 21.85
N GLU A 607 -7.47 -19.04 20.65
CA GLU A 607 -6.11 -19.45 20.25
C GLU A 607 -5.04 -18.35 20.43
N MET A 608 -5.38 -17.09 20.19
CA MET A 608 -4.49 -15.92 20.33
C MET A 608 -3.10 -16.12 19.70
N PRO A 609 -2.97 -16.47 18.40
CA PRO A 609 -1.66 -16.68 17.76
C PRO A 609 -0.82 -15.39 17.69
N MET A 610 -1.47 -14.24 17.84
CA MET A 610 -0.90 -12.90 17.72
C MET A 610 -1.56 -11.99 18.76
N LEU A 611 -0.86 -10.94 19.15
CA LEU A 611 -1.34 -9.87 20.02
C LEU A 611 -1.60 -8.62 19.17
N PRO A 612 -2.83 -8.36 18.70
CA PRO A 612 -3.21 -7.08 18.12
C PRO A 612 -3.09 -5.96 19.14
N LEU A 613 -2.58 -4.81 18.74
CA LEU A 613 -2.39 -3.63 19.59
C LEU A 613 -3.35 -2.51 19.18
N CYS A 614 -3.23 -2.06 17.94
CA CYS A 614 -4.02 -0.95 17.41
C CYS A 614 -4.08 -0.99 15.88
N ASN A 615 -5.06 -0.31 15.29
CA ASN A 615 -5.08 -0.07 13.86
C ASN A 615 -4.07 1.03 13.52
N TYR A 616 -3.35 0.87 12.41
CA TYR A 616 -2.42 1.89 11.95
C TYR A 616 -3.14 3.20 11.68
N VAL A 617 -2.41 4.31 11.77
CA VAL A 617 -2.89 5.64 11.41
C VAL A 617 -1.96 6.25 10.38
N SER A 618 -2.54 6.77 9.30
CA SER A 618 -1.84 7.67 8.36
C SER A 618 -2.12 9.10 8.76
N VAL A 619 -1.07 9.94 8.80
CA VAL A 619 -1.21 11.35 9.17
C VAL A 619 -1.06 12.19 7.92
N TYR A 620 -2.09 12.95 7.57
CA TYR A 620 -2.07 13.87 6.42
C TYR A 620 -1.97 15.31 6.90
N GLY A 621 -1.30 16.14 6.10
CA GLY A 621 -1.33 17.60 6.22
C GLY A 621 -2.18 18.17 5.10
N TYR A 622 -3.31 18.78 5.41
CA TYR A 622 -4.18 19.50 4.48
C TYR A 622 -5.07 20.45 5.28
N ASP A 623 -5.47 21.59 4.70
CA ASP A 623 -6.39 22.50 5.36
C ASP A 623 -7.82 22.22 4.87
N PRO A 624 -8.75 21.80 5.76
CA PRO A 624 -10.12 21.54 5.39
C PRO A 624 -10.88 22.79 4.94
N VAL A 625 -10.36 24.01 5.12
CA VAL A 625 -10.90 25.24 4.53
C VAL A 625 -10.65 25.27 3.02
N GLU A 626 -9.44 24.89 2.59
CA GLU A 626 -9.01 24.99 1.20
C GLU A 626 -9.39 23.74 0.41
N THR A 627 -9.11 22.56 0.97
CA THR A 627 -9.26 21.27 0.28
C THR A 627 -10.40 20.45 0.88
N ALA A 628 -11.30 19.94 0.03
CA ALA A 628 -12.40 19.08 0.43
C ALA A 628 -12.47 17.80 -0.42
N GLY A 629 -13.24 16.82 0.06
CA GLY A 629 -13.44 15.53 -0.60
C GLY A 629 -12.66 14.37 0.04
N MET A 630 -11.89 14.62 1.10
CA MET A 630 -11.15 13.57 1.80
C MET A 630 -12.13 12.60 2.46
N THR A 631 -11.90 11.30 2.30
CA THR A 631 -12.72 10.25 2.90
C THR A 631 -12.15 9.80 4.23
N ASP A 632 -13.03 9.37 5.13
CA ASP A 632 -12.67 8.87 6.46
C ASP A 632 -12.70 7.34 6.53
N HIS A 633 -12.96 6.68 5.39
CA HIS A 633 -13.08 5.24 5.36
C HIS A 633 -11.75 4.57 5.74
N PRO A 634 -11.74 3.55 6.62
CA PRO A 634 -10.49 2.94 7.10
C PRO A 634 -9.63 2.30 6.00
N ARG A 635 -10.19 2.05 4.81
CA ARG A 635 -9.40 1.61 3.64
C ARG A 635 -8.41 2.66 3.11
N LEU A 636 -8.53 3.93 3.54
CA LEU A 636 -7.71 5.06 3.11
C LEU A 636 -7.70 5.29 1.59
N GLU A 637 -8.75 4.84 0.91
CA GLU A 637 -8.93 5.16 -0.50
C GLU A 637 -9.31 6.64 -0.61
N GLN A 638 -8.51 7.41 -1.34
CA GLN A 638 -8.76 8.82 -1.61
C GLN A 638 -8.93 9.00 -3.12
N ASP A 639 -10.09 9.48 -3.54
CA ASP A 639 -10.38 9.72 -4.95
C ASP A 639 -9.91 11.12 -5.35
N LEU A 640 -8.76 11.18 -6.02
CA LEU A 640 -8.19 12.45 -6.49
C LEU A 640 -9.09 13.17 -7.51
N SER A 641 -10.02 12.47 -8.17
CA SER A 641 -10.93 13.10 -9.14
C SER A 641 -12.02 13.94 -8.48
N THR A 642 -12.37 13.63 -7.22
CA THR A 642 -13.38 14.36 -6.44
C THR A 642 -12.79 15.25 -5.34
N LEU A 643 -11.48 15.12 -5.10
CA LEU A 643 -10.69 16.02 -4.26
C LEU A 643 -10.37 17.35 -4.97
N GLY A 644 -10.32 18.42 -4.19
CA GLY A 644 -9.85 19.72 -4.67
C GLY A 644 -10.43 20.90 -3.89
N PRO A 645 -10.30 22.11 -4.45
CA PRO A 645 -10.80 23.34 -3.83
C PRO A 645 -12.32 23.28 -3.56
N ARG A 646 -12.74 23.72 -2.37
CA ARG A 646 -14.17 23.71 -1.96
C ARG A 646 -15.09 24.41 -2.94
N GLU A 647 -14.68 25.58 -3.44
CA GLU A 647 -15.47 26.38 -4.39
C GLU A 647 -15.79 25.58 -5.66
N ARG A 648 -14.78 24.94 -6.25
CA ARG A 648 -14.98 24.10 -7.44
C ARG A 648 -15.81 22.87 -7.17
N ARG A 649 -15.66 22.25 -6.00
CA ARG A 649 -16.51 21.13 -5.61
C ARG A 649 -17.99 21.54 -5.54
N ALA A 650 -18.29 22.74 -5.03
CA ALA A 650 -19.64 23.30 -5.02
C ALA A 650 -20.16 23.59 -6.44
N GLU A 651 -19.33 24.10 -7.34
CA GLU A 651 -19.68 24.32 -8.75
C GLU A 651 -20.04 23.00 -9.47
N VAL A 652 -19.22 21.96 -9.30
CA VAL A 652 -19.46 20.62 -9.87
C VAL A 652 -20.76 20.02 -9.33
N ALA A 653 -21.01 20.15 -8.01
CA ALA A 653 -22.25 19.69 -7.40
C ALA A 653 -23.49 20.46 -7.90
N GLY A 654 -23.40 21.79 -8.03
CA GLY A 654 -24.46 22.65 -8.56
C GLY A 654 -24.76 22.42 -10.04
N GLY A 655 -23.74 22.05 -10.83
CA GLY A 655 -23.89 21.64 -12.22
C GLY A 655 -24.67 20.33 -12.38
N ARG A 656 -24.44 19.35 -11.48
CA ARG A 656 -25.22 18.10 -11.44
C ARG A 656 -26.69 18.34 -11.11
N GLY A 657 -26.99 19.26 -10.18
CA GLY A 657 -28.37 19.62 -9.83
C GLY A 657 -29.18 20.25 -10.97
N ARG A 658 -28.52 20.81 -12.00
CA ARG A 658 -29.18 21.31 -13.22
C ARG A 658 -29.26 20.27 -14.34
N ALA A 659 -28.40 19.24 -14.32
CA ALA A 659 -28.36 18.20 -15.34
C ALA A 659 -29.31 17.02 -15.06
N VAL A 660 -29.79 16.85 -13.82
CA VAL A 660 -30.76 15.81 -13.44
C VAL A 660 -32.18 16.40 -13.47
N GLN A 661 -32.68 16.70 -14.67
CA GLN A 661 -34.12 16.61 -14.95
C GLN A 661 -34.31 15.39 -15.85
N THR A 662 -34.41 14.21 -15.24
CA THR A 662 -34.88 13.01 -15.92
C THR A 662 -36.35 13.20 -16.30
N PRO A 663 -36.81 12.84 -17.50
CA PRO A 663 -38.22 12.93 -17.87
C PRO A 663 -39.05 12.08 -16.94
N ALA A 664 -40.16 12.63 -16.44
CA ALA A 664 -41.15 11.90 -15.66
C ALA A 664 -41.53 10.59 -16.38
N ALA A 665 -41.43 9.47 -15.66
CA ALA A 665 -41.99 8.20 -16.10
C ALA A 665 -43.51 8.39 -16.26
N GLN A 666 -43.96 8.49 -17.52
CA GLN A 666 -45.34 8.30 -17.90
C GLN A 666 -45.58 6.81 -18.17
N ASP A 667 -46.83 6.43 -17.90
CA ASP A 667 -47.50 5.18 -18.27
C ASP A 667 -47.16 3.98 -17.34
N GLY A 668 -48.01 3.51 -16.43
CA GLY A 668 -49.48 3.52 -16.44
C GLY A 668 -49.97 2.60 -17.54
N LEU A 669 -50.55 1.44 -17.20
CA LEU A 669 -51.48 0.64 -18.01
C LEU A 669 -51.99 -0.54 -17.13
N PRO A 670 -53.12 -1.17 -17.50
CA PRO A 670 -54.32 -1.34 -16.68
C PRO A 670 -54.32 -2.49 -15.67
#